data_AF-A0A8H5KFA8-F1
#
_entry.id   AF-A0A8H5KFA8-F1
#
_cell.length_a   1.000
_cell.length_b   1.000
_cell.length_c   1.000
_cell.angle_alpha   90.00
_cell.angle_beta   90.00
_cell.angle_gamma   90.00
#
_symmetry.space_group_name_H-M   'P 1'
#
loop_
_entity.id
_entity.type
_entity.pdbx_description
1 polymer ?
#
loop_
_entity_poly.entity_id
_entity_poly.type
_entity_poly.pdbx_seq_one_letter_code
_entity_poly.pdbx_strand_id
1 'polypeptide(L)'
;MPFSYDILDGNAWATDDQAQITPLVTENDDSGAAWRNEEEPSGQPASTGDEAQASTSSSNDQTVCTECEECPAVCELFKSILDPDPSNLETLHRDDDDSLWFSVDGDTGSLQLREFPRFGAIVSEHQRQHSPESPPYPRLVSFIGKTGEGKSAIIRLLIERVWDETARRRMAGLGLATKTPVVGPRQRSIPTSGDVHLYCDTLMDENEAVGRPLLYADCEGFGAGTQRPTSHQGQRYDSWTSVPGLPNIRRWQEGWRYIANGFRRPLPAVERRQDAVRYLFPKLLYNFSDVVVNVMQSHSLQQIDDSIVELLEWAEVSHVSAINRFGLPHLIIVINRSDTDSDWDPFATGQQILNEQQRVLEGNDRVKAMAGRFRGVGIKINTLEDLLLTSYASVQFIRLPQGREAVLCLSTQLAKLHRMIYQSSNLSLDEKLHRRMLLSAPSMDEFFNLAFDHFSNKVNEPFDFLAQLISLRVPPAKMAARLSELMIATFRALETSGDRNSLVSRFCAVVTPLVSSVMALDAARSFESLPGRWVDIFCGETDETTQSSWGSNKNSYKVQVIEAFELFTSVTLECEFQDESGRQCVNKNATHQCHQNSQGVVIGKGPYESQLSDELMVQWENGLYSRLETLDQEIDSQDTPQAMRNTTWRIHSSAVEGLYSAVESLDIQDLMVCSWCFCNDSSELLACGHGICNACLAEIAVPDSEIDQRIKAVHSCGLHNPSRLFDPPFHFFQLPDQISRRILSLDGDGAHGVIQTSILKNIENRLGGEIPIRHFFDLIGGSGTGGLLAIGIGIGDWDVDKCVNRLPNLVQAKDCMGRKHEQAIGDAFGQDVASQRIIGSRASTERAHAFESPTRVFVTTTLYQAGGEIQGPNIMANYLRPEGPEPKLVSYVYEAGHSDGQNLTLQDAARATSQNIYSDNHLSRRDVLYMDGGICCNNPAEIAMAEADIMWPLDRISASHLLLSIGNGWAEDADGPEDASNKDRSWMGLKIDELLEYFTSRPAELQRRLDQNRLSEKPWNEAFSLMSKKHPTRCVRLNPKISEKQTPEDIAAKYLSQEDIRLNITNFCHSLLATTFYFDATERHRQLGNGRYLIKGK
;
A
#
# COMPACT_ATOMS: atom_id res chain seq x y z
N MET A 1 -2.68 15.22 55.34
CA MET A 1 -1.98 14.07 55.96
C MET A 1 -1.05 13.48 54.91
N PRO A 2 0.24 13.85 54.93
CA PRO A 2 1.27 13.34 54.03
C PRO A 2 2.39 12.64 54.81
N PHE A 3 3.12 11.71 54.18
CA PHE A 3 4.42 11.26 54.69
C PHE A 3 5.49 11.49 53.63
N SER A 4 6.40 12.38 53.99
CA SER A 4 7.74 12.59 53.45
C SER A 4 8.60 11.33 53.59
N TYR A 5 9.57 11.14 52.71
CA TYR A 5 10.92 10.80 53.16
C TYR A 5 11.98 11.49 52.29
N ASP A 6 12.92 12.04 53.03
CA ASP A 6 14.08 12.82 52.70
C ASP A 6 15.31 11.92 52.41
N ILE A 7 16.24 12.49 51.64
CA ILE A 7 17.71 12.41 51.75
C ILE A 7 18.38 11.04 51.48
N LEU A 8 19.21 11.01 50.42
CA LEU A 8 20.65 10.74 50.54
C LEU A 8 21.42 11.59 49.51
N ASP A 9 21.90 12.74 49.99
CA ASP A 9 23.04 13.47 49.43
C ASP A 9 24.34 12.74 49.80
N GLY A 10 25.33 12.80 48.89
CA GLY A 10 26.74 12.70 49.27
C GLY A 10 27.59 11.77 48.41
N ASN A 11 28.16 12.28 47.32
CA ASN A 11 29.58 12.65 47.30
C ASN A 11 30.00 13.25 45.95
N ALA A 12 30.58 14.44 46.04
CA ALA A 12 31.25 15.17 44.98
C ALA A 12 32.55 14.49 44.53
N TRP A 13 33.06 14.91 43.37
CA TRP A 13 34.42 15.37 42.99
C TRP A 13 34.42 15.49 41.45
N ALA A 14 34.21 16.66 40.86
CA ALA A 14 35.20 17.69 40.53
C ALA A 14 36.25 17.30 39.47
N THR A 15 36.18 18.05 38.35
CA THR A 15 37.23 18.54 37.42
C THR A 15 37.90 17.62 36.40
N ASP A 16 37.77 18.05 35.13
CA ASP A 16 38.74 18.13 34.04
C ASP A 16 39.77 16.99 33.86
N ASP A 17 39.75 16.34 32.68
CA ASP A 17 40.72 16.67 31.63
C ASP A 17 40.56 15.80 30.37
N GLN A 18 40.99 16.39 29.26
CA GLN A 18 41.12 15.83 27.91
C GLN A 18 41.83 14.47 27.87
N ALA A 19 41.32 13.52 27.07
CA ALA A 19 42.18 12.48 26.50
C ALA A 19 41.62 11.93 25.17
N GLN A 20 42.47 12.04 24.16
CA GLN A 20 42.38 11.47 22.82
C GLN A 20 42.15 9.94 22.88
N ILE A 21 41.30 9.41 21.99
CA ILE A 21 41.24 7.97 21.72
C ILE A 21 41.80 7.72 20.32
N THR A 22 43.04 7.24 20.29
CA THR A 22 43.65 6.53 19.17
C THR A 22 43.20 5.06 19.20
N PRO A 23 43.07 4.38 18.05
CA PRO A 23 42.65 2.98 17.99
C PRO A 23 43.85 2.06 18.21
N LEU A 24 43.68 1.02 19.04
CA LEU A 24 44.65 -0.07 19.14
C LEU A 24 43.98 -1.39 18.77
N VAL A 25 44.32 -1.80 17.57
CA VAL A 25 44.36 -3.17 17.05
C VAL A 25 45.12 -4.08 18.02
N THR A 26 44.62 -5.29 18.23
CA THR A 26 45.47 -6.48 18.38
C THR A 26 44.90 -7.62 17.53
N GLU A 27 45.77 -8.09 16.65
CA GLU A 27 45.66 -9.19 15.70
C GLU A 27 45.50 -10.56 16.38
N ASN A 28 44.82 -11.47 15.68
CA ASN A 28 45.29 -12.81 15.29
C ASN A 28 44.19 -13.37 14.37
N ASP A 29 44.38 -13.34 13.05
CA ASP A 29 44.95 -14.45 12.23
C ASP A 29 44.14 -15.75 12.41
N ASP A 30 43.62 -16.42 11.39
CA ASP A 30 44.15 -16.54 10.03
C ASP A 30 43.14 -17.14 9.04
N SER A 31 43.12 -16.57 7.83
CA SER A 31 42.85 -17.18 6.50
C SER A 31 41.51 -17.92 6.22
N GLY A 32 40.79 -17.68 5.12
CA GLY A 32 41.10 -16.94 3.91
C GLY A 32 40.97 -17.82 2.66
N ALA A 33 40.05 -17.41 1.78
CA ALA A 33 40.11 -17.51 0.31
C ALA A 33 39.75 -18.84 -0.41
N ALA A 34 38.56 -18.81 -1.01
CA ALA A 34 38.30 -18.75 -2.45
C ALA A 34 39.07 -19.70 -3.38
N TRP A 35 38.33 -20.51 -4.16
CA TRP A 35 38.81 -21.02 -5.45
C TRP A 35 37.73 -20.94 -6.54
N ARG A 36 38.09 -20.22 -7.61
CA ARG A 36 37.48 -20.24 -8.94
C ARG A 36 38.01 -21.43 -9.75
N ASN A 37 37.22 -21.83 -10.73
CA ASN A 37 37.49 -22.80 -11.80
C ASN A 37 38.77 -22.52 -12.60
N GLU A 38 39.46 -23.57 -13.06
CA GLU A 38 39.75 -23.83 -14.48
C GLU A 38 40.54 -25.16 -14.72
N GLU A 39 40.15 -25.85 -15.80
CA GLU A 39 40.88 -26.73 -16.73
C GLU A 39 41.42 -28.16 -16.36
N GLU A 40 40.93 -29.14 -17.13
CA GLU A 40 41.49 -30.49 -17.41
C GLU A 40 42.86 -30.41 -18.12
N PRO A 41 43.81 -31.39 -18.01
CA PRO A 41 43.69 -32.68 -18.74
C PRO A 41 44.48 -33.93 -18.24
N SER A 42 44.00 -35.11 -18.67
CA SER A 42 44.72 -36.34 -19.06
C SER A 42 45.58 -37.15 -18.06
N GLY A 43 45.33 -38.48 -17.99
CA GLY A 43 46.35 -39.48 -17.60
C GLY A 43 45.89 -40.69 -16.76
N GLN A 44 45.54 -41.79 -17.43
CA GLN A 44 45.47 -43.17 -16.90
C GLN A 44 46.85 -43.70 -16.43
N PRO A 45 47.01 -44.92 -15.85
CA PRO A 45 46.10 -45.75 -15.03
C PRO A 45 46.78 -46.39 -13.77
N ALA A 46 45.94 -47.07 -12.97
CA ALA A 46 46.22 -48.31 -12.25
C ALA A 46 46.79 -48.31 -10.81
N SER A 47 46.01 -49.00 -9.97
CA SER A 47 46.38 -50.06 -9.02
C SER A 47 46.41 -49.74 -7.51
N THR A 48 45.35 -50.26 -6.87
CA THR A 48 45.33 -51.12 -5.68
C THR A 48 45.92 -50.63 -4.36
N GLY A 49 45.06 -50.59 -3.35
CA GLY A 49 45.38 -50.94 -1.96
C GLY A 49 45.25 -49.78 -0.98
N ASP A 50 44.05 -49.57 -0.44
CA ASP A 50 43.78 -49.86 0.98
C ASP A 50 42.43 -49.24 1.40
N GLU A 51 41.52 -50.11 1.82
CA GLU A 51 40.25 -49.79 2.44
C GLU A 51 40.50 -49.14 3.81
N ALA A 52 40.08 -47.88 3.96
CA ALA A 52 39.89 -47.24 5.25
C ALA A 52 38.43 -46.85 5.42
N GLN A 53 37.83 -47.44 6.44
CA GLN A 53 36.43 -47.36 6.83
C GLN A 53 35.95 -45.91 7.03
N ALA A 54 35.01 -45.47 6.20
CA ALA A 54 34.15 -44.33 6.52
C ALA A 54 32.88 -44.90 7.18
N SER A 55 32.71 -44.55 8.45
CA SER A 55 31.57 -44.88 9.29
C SER A 55 30.26 -44.42 8.66
N THR A 56 29.43 -45.39 8.29
CA THR A 56 28.00 -45.24 8.06
C THR A 56 27.31 -44.79 9.35
N SER A 57 26.87 -43.53 9.42
CA SER A 57 25.77 -43.14 10.32
C SER A 57 24.45 -43.30 9.55
N SER A 58 24.08 -44.55 9.32
CA SER A 58 22.72 -44.96 8.98
C SER A 58 21.95 -45.16 10.28
N SER A 59 20.98 -44.31 10.58
CA SER A 59 19.72 -44.68 11.26
C SER A 59 18.98 -43.44 11.77
N ASN A 60 17.69 -43.37 11.42
CA ASN A 60 16.59 -42.55 11.97
C ASN A 60 16.13 -41.39 11.08
N ASP A 61 15.30 -41.73 10.08
CA ASP A 61 13.97 -41.12 9.86
C ASP A 61 13.23 -41.82 8.69
N GLN A 62 13.16 -43.15 8.77
CA GLN A 62 12.23 -43.96 7.98
C GLN A 62 11.32 -44.71 8.95
N THR A 63 10.32 -44.02 9.48
CA THR A 63 9.15 -44.70 10.07
C THR A 63 8.06 -44.77 9.00
N VAL A 64 8.28 -45.58 7.96
CA VAL A 64 7.13 -46.21 7.30
C VAL A 64 6.54 -47.14 8.35
N CYS A 65 5.30 -46.87 8.77
CA CYS A 65 4.63 -47.66 9.78
C CYS A 65 4.55 -49.13 9.32
N THR A 66 5.40 -49.98 9.89
CA THR A 66 5.35 -51.44 9.68
C THR A 66 4.13 -52.08 10.35
N GLU A 67 3.37 -51.32 11.17
CA GLU A 67 2.12 -51.78 11.80
C GLU A 67 0.89 -51.65 10.86
N CYS A 68 1.06 -51.10 9.65
CA CYS A 68 -0.05 -50.93 8.69
C CYS A 68 -0.64 -52.25 8.13
N GLU A 69 0.05 -53.40 8.26
CA GLU A 69 -0.53 -54.71 7.87
C GLU A 69 -1.72 -55.12 8.74
N GLU A 70 -1.79 -54.65 10.00
CA GLU A 70 -2.74 -55.15 11.00
C GLU A 70 -3.68 -54.09 11.60
N CYS A 71 -3.78 -52.89 11.00
CA CYS A 71 -4.73 -51.86 11.46
C CYS A 71 -6.00 -51.85 10.58
N PRO A 72 -7.07 -52.58 10.96
CA PRO A 72 -8.36 -52.57 10.26
C PRO A 72 -8.88 -51.16 9.95
N ALA A 73 -8.63 -50.20 10.84
CA ALA A 73 -9.10 -48.82 10.68
C ALA A 73 -8.47 -48.11 9.48
N VAL A 74 -7.20 -48.37 9.15
CA VAL A 74 -6.54 -47.79 7.97
C VAL A 74 -7.07 -48.42 6.70
N CYS A 75 -7.19 -49.76 6.67
CA CYS A 75 -7.79 -50.48 5.56
C CYS A 75 -9.25 -50.09 5.31
N GLU A 76 -10.04 -49.87 6.37
CA GLU A 76 -11.41 -49.34 6.29
C GLU A 76 -11.42 -47.91 5.78
N LEU A 77 -10.50 -47.05 6.21
CA LEU A 77 -10.37 -45.69 5.70
C LEU A 77 -10.08 -45.67 4.19
N PHE A 78 -9.10 -46.43 3.73
CA PHE A 78 -8.81 -46.59 2.29
C PHE A 78 -10.04 -47.07 1.52
N LYS A 79 -10.76 -48.07 2.03
CA LYS A 79 -12.00 -48.57 1.42
C LYS A 79 -13.08 -47.48 1.39
N SER A 80 -13.26 -46.73 2.47
CA SER A 80 -14.28 -45.68 2.56
C SER A 80 -14.04 -44.51 1.60
N ILE A 81 -12.77 -44.17 1.34
CA ILE A 81 -12.38 -43.09 0.42
C ILE A 81 -12.51 -43.56 -1.03
N LEU A 82 -12.05 -44.77 -1.32
CA LEU A 82 -11.95 -45.30 -2.68
C LEU A 82 -13.28 -45.86 -3.23
N ASP A 83 -14.20 -46.28 -2.35
CA ASP A 83 -15.54 -46.80 -2.66
C ASP A 83 -16.60 -46.13 -1.72
N PRO A 84 -16.93 -44.84 -1.93
CA PRO A 84 -17.84 -44.08 -1.06
C PRO A 84 -19.31 -44.50 -1.20
N ASP A 85 -20.09 -44.40 -0.11
CA ASP A 85 -21.52 -44.74 -0.08
C ASP A 85 -22.36 -43.75 -0.93
N PRO A 86 -23.07 -44.22 -1.98
CA PRO A 86 -23.88 -43.37 -2.85
C PRO A 86 -25.01 -42.61 -2.14
N SER A 87 -25.48 -43.10 -0.98
CA SER A 87 -26.63 -42.53 -0.26
C SER A 87 -26.35 -41.16 0.39
N ASN A 88 -25.08 -40.85 0.68
CA ASN A 88 -24.67 -39.62 1.35
C ASN A 88 -24.08 -38.56 0.39
N LEU A 89 -24.01 -38.86 -0.92
CA LEU A 89 -23.27 -38.05 -1.89
C LEU A 89 -23.81 -36.61 -2.02
N GLU A 90 -25.14 -36.41 -2.00
CA GLU A 90 -25.75 -35.08 -2.09
C GLU A 90 -25.42 -34.19 -0.88
N THR A 91 -25.32 -34.78 0.32
CA THR A 91 -24.97 -34.04 1.55
C THR A 91 -23.50 -33.67 1.53
N LEU A 92 -22.63 -34.61 1.15
CA LEU A 92 -21.19 -34.37 1.00
C LEU A 92 -20.90 -33.27 -0.03
N HIS A 93 -21.60 -33.26 -1.17
CA HIS A 93 -21.45 -32.19 -2.16
C HIS A 93 -21.90 -30.82 -1.63
N ARG A 94 -22.96 -30.78 -0.81
CA ARG A 94 -23.39 -29.53 -0.17
C ARG A 94 -22.37 -29.01 0.83
N ASP A 95 -21.72 -29.91 1.58
CA ASP A 95 -20.69 -29.56 2.56
C ASP A 95 -19.38 -29.10 1.89
N ASP A 96 -19.19 -29.43 0.60
CA ASP A 96 -18.02 -29.07 -0.21
C ASP A 96 -18.24 -27.81 -1.09
N ASP A 97 -19.44 -27.24 -1.11
CA ASP A 97 -19.76 -26.04 -1.91
C ASP A 97 -18.86 -24.84 -1.55
N ASP A 98 -18.40 -24.76 -0.31
CA ASP A 98 -17.52 -23.69 0.18
C ASP A 98 -16.02 -23.97 -0.06
N SER A 99 -15.69 -25.05 -0.77
CA SER A 99 -14.35 -25.32 -1.29
C SER A 99 -14.17 -24.86 -2.74
N LEU A 100 -15.26 -24.40 -3.37
CA LEU A 100 -15.28 -23.87 -4.73
C LEU A 100 -14.44 -22.58 -4.83
N TRP A 101 -13.50 -22.55 -5.76
CA TRP A 101 -12.65 -21.38 -6.02
C TRP A 101 -13.12 -20.58 -7.23
N PHE A 102 -13.35 -21.24 -8.36
CA PHE A 102 -13.99 -20.60 -9.52
C PHE A 102 -14.75 -21.60 -10.40
N SER A 103 -15.78 -21.11 -11.08
CA SER A 103 -16.68 -21.90 -11.94
C SER A 103 -17.00 -21.20 -13.26
N VAL A 104 -17.47 -21.98 -14.24
CA VAL A 104 -18.07 -21.44 -15.46
C VAL A 104 -19.56 -21.83 -15.49
N ASP A 105 -20.41 -20.82 -15.35
CA ASP A 105 -21.86 -20.95 -15.21
C ASP A 105 -22.58 -20.18 -16.32
N GLY A 106 -23.81 -20.57 -16.68
CA GLY A 106 -24.65 -19.87 -17.67
C GLY A 106 -25.17 -20.79 -18.77
N ASP A 107 -26.07 -20.25 -19.61
CA ASP A 107 -26.58 -20.92 -20.81
C ASP A 107 -25.76 -20.49 -22.04
N THR A 108 -25.84 -21.26 -23.13
CA THR A 108 -25.15 -20.98 -24.39
C THR A 108 -25.37 -19.53 -24.83
N GLY A 109 -24.28 -18.78 -25.05
CA GLY A 109 -24.32 -17.35 -25.40
C GLY A 109 -24.47 -16.36 -24.23
N SER A 110 -24.52 -16.85 -22.99
CA SER A 110 -24.59 -16.03 -21.75
C SER A 110 -23.66 -16.55 -20.65
N LEU A 111 -22.55 -17.19 -21.06
CA LEU A 111 -21.59 -17.79 -20.12
C LEU A 111 -20.92 -16.72 -19.25
N GLN A 112 -20.65 -17.10 -18.01
CA GLN A 112 -20.02 -16.26 -17.01
C GLN A 112 -18.97 -17.06 -16.24
N LEU A 113 -17.79 -16.47 -16.06
CA LEU A 113 -16.81 -16.91 -15.08
C LEU A 113 -17.25 -16.40 -13.71
N ARG A 114 -17.34 -17.29 -12.71
CA ARG A 114 -17.63 -16.92 -11.33
C ARG A 114 -16.43 -17.24 -10.45
N GLU A 115 -16.05 -16.28 -9.63
CA GLU A 115 -14.97 -16.41 -8.66
C GLU A 115 -15.54 -16.35 -7.24
N PHE A 116 -15.00 -17.17 -6.35
CA PHE A 116 -15.41 -17.30 -4.96
C PHE A 116 -14.24 -16.98 -4.01
N PRO A 117 -14.51 -16.55 -2.76
CA PRO A 117 -13.48 -16.05 -1.83
C PRO A 117 -12.62 -17.16 -1.20
N ARG A 118 -12.51 -18.33 -1.84
CA ARG A 118 -11.90 -19.53 -1.26
C ARG A 118 -10.42 -19.37 -0.95
N PHE A 119 -9.65 -18.80 -1.87
CA PHE A 119 -8.21 -18.60 -1.69
C PHE A 119 -7.96 -17.72 -0.45
N GLY A 120 -8.55 -16.52 -0.42
CA GLY A 120 -8.47 -15.62 0.73
C GLY A 120 -8.99 -16.23 2.04
N ALA A 121 -10.04 -17.06 1.99
CA ALA A 121 -10.54 -17.78 3.15
C ALA A 121 -9.52 -18.77 3.74
N ILE A 122 -8.89 -19.58 2.89
CA ILE A 122 -7.85 -20.54 3.34
C ILE A 122 -6.66 -19.80 3.94
N VAL A 123 -6.17 -18.76 3.26
CA VAL A 123 -5.03 -17.97 3.71
C VAL A 123 -5.32 -17.32 5.06
N SER A 124 -6.51 -16.74 5.23
CA SER A 124 -6.89 -16.08 6.48
C SER A 124 -7.04 -17.08 7.63
N GLU A 125 -7.60 -18.28 7.37
CA GLU A 125 -7.63 -19.37 8.36
C GLU A 125 -6.22 -19.82 8.73
N HIS A 126 -5.34 -20.01 7.75
CA HIS A 126 -3.95 -20.41 7.96
C HIS A 126 -3.19 -19.39 8.82
N GLN A 127 -3.32 -18.10 8.52
CA GLN A 127 -2.75 -17.00 9.32
C GLN A 127 -3.29 -17.01 10.75
N ARG A 128 -4.60 -17.23 10.94
CA ARG A 128 -5.20 -17.33 12.29
C ARG A 128 -4.64 -18.49 13.09
N GLN A 129 -4.38 -19.62 12.45
CA GLN A 129 -3.88 -20.83 13.12
C GLN A 129 -2.40 -20.69 13.53
N HIS A 130 -1.58 -20.04 12.71
CA HIS A 130 -0.13 -20.00 12.89
C HIS A 130 0.40 -18.66 13.43
N SER A 131 -0.46 -17.63 13.56
CA SER A 131 -0.13 -16.28 14.05
C SER A 131 1.17 -15.66 13.49
N PRO A 132 1.49 -15.78 12.19
CA PRO A 132 2.71 -15.18 11.68
C PRO A 132 2.60 -13.64 11.70
N GLU A 133 3.67 -12.95 12.12
CA GLU A 133 3.77 -11.48 12.06
C GLU A 133 3.77 -10.94 10.61
N SER A 134 3.88 -11.82 9.60
CA SER A 134 3.93 -11.51 8.17
C SER A 134 3.00 -12.41 7.35
N PRO A 135 2.52 -11.96 6.17
CA PRO A 135 1.68 -12.79 5.31
C PRO A 135 2.42 -14.01 4.76
N PRO A 136 1.73 -15.15 4.59
CA PRO A 136 2.34 -16.37 4.08
C PRO A 136 2.58 -16.29 2.56
N TYR A 137 3.38 -17.23 2.06
CA TYR A 137 3.73 -17.42 0.65
C TYR A 137 3.16 -18.77 0.15
N PRO A 138 1.93 -18.80 -0.37
CA PRO A 138 1.25 -20.06 -0.71
C PRO A 138 1.91 -20.75 -1.90
N ARG A 139 1.90 -22.09 -1.87
CA ARG A 139 2.32 -22.96 -2.97
C ARG A 139 1.10 -23.61 -3.60
N LEU A 140 0.93 -23.50 -4.91
CA LEU A 140 -0.23 -24.01 -5.64
C LEU A 140 0.12 -25.26 -6.44
N VAL A 141 -0.59 -26.35 -6.17
CA VAL A 141 -0.45 -27.63 -6.87
C VAL A 141 -1.77 -27.97 -7.56
N SER A 142 -1.77 -28.02 -8.89
CA SER A 142 -2.98 -28.32 -9.66
C SER A 142 -3.03 -29.76 -10.13
N PHE A 143 -4.07 -30.49 -9.72
CA PHE A 143 -4.38 -31.82 -10.22
C PHE A 143 -5.23 -31.74 -11.48
N ILE A 144 -4.69 -32.25 -12.59
CA ILE A 144 -5.34 -32.27 -13.91
C ILE A 144 -5.41 -33.71 -14.45
N GLY A 145 -6.26 -33.96 -15.43
CA GLY A 145 -6.48 -35.29 -16.01
C GLY A 145 -7.95 -35.55 -16.32
N LYS A 146 -8.31 -36.62 -17.02
CA LYS A 146 -9.72 -36.91 -17.41
C LYS A 146 -10.63 -37.07 -16.18
N THR A 147 -11.93 -36.86 -16.37
CA THR A 147 -12.93 -37.12 -15.33
C THR A 147 -12.96 -38.63 -15.03
N GLY A 148 -12.98 -39.00 -13.74
CA GLY A 148 -12.95 -40.41 -13.32
C GLY A 148 -11.56 -41.03 -13.13
N GLU A 149 -10.48 -40.28 -13.39
CA GLU A 149 -9.08 -40.71 -13.20
C GLU A 149 -8.64 -40.82 -11.73
N GLY A 150 -9.47 -40.37 -10.78
CA GLY A 150 -9.21 -40.49 -9.35
C GLY A 150 -8.44 -39.34 -8.71
N LYS A 151 -8.42 -38.15 -9.32
CA LYS A 151 -7.75 -36.94 -8.79
C LYS A 151 -8.22 -36.57 -7.38
N SER A 152 -9.53 -36.38 -7.21
CA SER A 152 -10.16 -36.06 -5.91
C SER A 152 -9.85 -37.11 -4.85
N ALA A 153 -9.81 -38.40 -5.24
CA ALA A 153 -9.42 -39.48 -4.32
C ALA A 153 -7.95 -39.36 -3.89
N ILE A 154 -7.03 -39.07 -4.82
CA ILE A 154 -5.61 -38.88 -4.50
C ILE A 154 -5.44 -37.66 -3.58
N ILE A 155 -6.06 -36.51 -3.90
CA ILE A 155 -5.98 -35.30 -3.08
C ILE A 155 -6.48 -35.57 -1.66
N ARG A 156 -7.61 -36.29 -1.51
CA ARG A 156 -8.12 -36.68 -0.19
C ARG A 156 -7.13 -37.56 0.57
N LEU A 157 -6.55 -38.57 -0.09
CA LEU A 157 -5.56 -39.46 0.53
C LEU A 157 -4.29 -38.70 0.94
N LEU A 158 -3.89 -37.67 0.19
CA LEU A 158 -2.76 -36.80 0.52
C LEU A 158 -3.06 -35.92 1.75
N ILE A 159 -4.20 -35.22 1.76
CA ILE A 159 -4.62 -34.35 2.87
C ILE A 159 -4.80 -35.14 4.17
N GLU A 160 -5.36 -36.34 4.10
CA GLU A 160 -5.56 -37.17 5.29
C GLU A 160 -4.27 -37.90 5.74
N ARG A 161 -3.16 -37.80 4.98
CA ARG A 161 -1.90 -38.54 5.19
C ARG A 161 -2.11 -39.97 5.68
N VAL A 162 -2.80 -40.76 4.87
CA VAL A 162 -3.16 -42.15 5.21
C VAL A 162 -1.96 -43.05 5.55
N TRP A 163 -0.75 -42.68 5.13
CA TRP A 163 0.51 -43.37 5.42
C TRP A 163 1.17 -42.96 6.76
N ASP A 164 0.70 -41.91 7.43
CA ASP A 164 1.30 -41.34 8.65
C ASP A 164 0.27 -41.28 9.78
N GLU A 165 0.27 -42.30 10.64
CA GLU A 165 -0.66 -42.39 11.77
C GLU A 165 -0.36 -41.38 12.88
N THR A 166 0.92 -41.07 13.09
CA THR A 166 1.37 -40.09 14.08
C THR A 166 0.84 -38.69 13.79
N ALA A 167 0.93 -38.24 12.53
CA ALA A 167 0.39 -36.96 12.09
C ALA A 167 -1.15 -36.91 12.25
N ARG A 168 -1.86 -37.98 11.89
CA ARG A 168 -3.31 -38.09 12.07
C ARG A 168 -3.75 -38.01 13.53
N ARG A 169 -3.07 -38.74 14.43
CA ARG A 169 -3.36 -38.70 15.88
C ARG A 169 -3.11 -37.31 16.47
N ARG A 170 -2.03 -36.62 16.04
CA ARG A 170 -1.73 -35.24 16.42
C ARG A 170 -2.86 -34.29 16.06
N MET A 171 -3.40 -34.38 14.84
CA MET A 171 -4.55 -33.56 14.43
C MET A 171 -5.83 -33.84 15.20
N ALA A 172 -6.15 -35.12 15.42
CA ALA A 172 -7.33 -35.49 16.20
C ALA A 172 -7.29 -34.88 17.61
N GLY A 173 -6.09 -34.73 18.19
CA GLY A 173 -5.88 -34.04 19.47
C GLY A 173 -5.99 -32.51 19.40
N LEU A 174 -5.70 -31.89 18.25
CA LEU A 174 -5.76 -30.43 18.03
C LEU A 174 -7.13 -29.92 17.57
N GLY A 175 -8.05 -30.81 17.18
CA GLY A 175 -9.40 -30.44 16.74
C GLY A 175 -9.45 -29.66 15.42
N LEU A 176 -8.40 -29.77 14.59
CA LEU A 176 -8.34 -29.14 13.27
C LEU A 176 -9.31 -29.85 12.31
N ALA A 177 -10.38 -29.16 11.90
CA ALA A 177 -11.33 -29.68 10.92
C ALA A 177 -10.72 -29.55 9.50
N THR A 178 -10.25 -30.67 8.94
CA THR A 178 -9.65 -30.70 7.60
C THR A 178 -10.72 -30.88 6.53
N LYS A 179 -10.85 -29.90 5.62
CA LYS A 179 -11.72 -30.04 4.45
C LYS A 179 -11.03 -30.90 3.38
N THR A 180 -11.75 -31.90 2.88
CA THR A 180 -11.27 -32.86 1.88
C THR A 180 -12.25 -32.95 0.72
N PRO A 181 -11.78 -33.22 -0.51
CA PRO A 181 -12.65 -33.31 -1.68
C PRO A 181 -13.64 -34.49 -1.60
N VAL A 182 -14.81 -34.31 -2.22
CA VAL A 182 -15.83 -35.36 -2.37
C VAL A 182 -15.44 -36.33 -3.49
N VAL A 183 -15.31 -37.61 -3.15
CA VAL A 183 -14.95 -38.66 -4.13
C VAL A 183 -16.21 -39.24 -4.77
N GLY A 184 -16.26 -39.26 -6.10
CA GLY A 184 -17.37 -39.86 -6.85
C GLY A 184 -17.28 -41.38 -6.98
N PRO A 185 -18.42 -42.08 -7.19
CA PRO A 185 -18.43 -43.52 -7.43
C PRO A 185 -17.77 -43.90 -8.77
N ARG A 186 -17.02 -45.00 -8.76
CA ARG A 186 -16.08 -45.44 -9.83
C ARG A 186 -16.67 -45.65 -11.26
N GLN A 187 -17.99 -45.64 -11.44
CA GLN A 187 -18.66 -46.02 -12.70
C GLN A 187 -19.53 -44.93 -13.34
N ARG A 188 -19.55 -43.71 -12.82
CA ARG A 188 -20.31 -42.61 -13.46
C ARG A 188 -19.43 -41.86 -14.46
N SER A 189 -19.94 -41.71 -15.68
CA SER A 189 -19.37 -40.84 -16.74
C SER A 189 -19.74 -39.36 -16.57
N ILE A 190 -20.53 -39.04 -15.54
CA ILE A 190 -21.01 -37.69 -15.26
C ILE A 190 -20.05 -37.03 -14.25
N PRO A 191 -19.46 -35.86 -14.57
CA PRO A 191 -18.86 -34.92 -13.64
C PRO A 191 -19.48 -34.91 -12.23
N THR A 192 -18.66 -35.09 -11.20
CA THR A 192 -19.06 -34.95 -9.80
C THR A 192 -19.28 -33.47 -9.43
N SER A 193 -18.49 -32.56 -9.99
CA SER A 193 -18.42 -31.12 -9.68
C SER A 193 -17.70 -30.32 -10.78
N GLY A 194 -18.40 -29.71 -11.74
CA GLY A 194 -17.84 -29.15 -13.00
C GLY A 194 -16.76 -28.06 -12.93
N ASP A 195 -16.32 -27.69 -11.76
CA ASP A 195 -15.65 -26.43 -11.46
C ASP A 195 -14.32 -26.68 -10.71
N VAL A 196 -13.59 -25.63 -10.35
CA VAL A 196 -12.29 -25.78 -9.67
C VAL A 196 -12.45 -25.56 -8.18
N HIS A 197 -12.05 -26.57 -7.40
CA HIS A 197 -12.06 -26.53 -5.94
C HIS A 197 -10.64 -26.40 -5.38
N LEU A 198 -10.50 -25.77 -4.21
CA LEU A 198 -9.21 -25.50 -3.59
C LEU A 198 -9.16 -25.98 -2.13
N TYR A 199 -8.13 -26.75 -1.81
CA TYR A 199 -7.91 -27.40 -0.51
C TYR A 199 -6.53 -27.05 0.04
N CYS A 200 -6.35 -27.17 1.37
CA CYS A 200 -5.09 -26.88 2.05
C CYS A 200 -4.52 -28.18 2.65
N ASP A 201 -3.23 -28.45 2.45
CA ASP A 201 -2.52 -29.48 3.21
C ASP A 201 -2.27 -28.97 4.63
N THR A 202 -3.01 -29.54 5.57
CA THR A 202 -3.06 -29.11 6.98
C THR A 202 -2.10 -29.88 7.87
N LEU A 203 -1.43 -30.91 7.33
CA LEU A 203 -0.62 -31.85 8.09
C LEU A 203 0.89 -31.63 7.95
N MET A 204 1.31 -30.51 7.36
CA MET A 204 2.73 -30.13 7.23
C MET A 204 3.40 -29.92 8.60
N ASP A 205 4.70 -30.21 8.69
CA ASP A 205 5.46 -30.01 9.93
C ASP A 205 5.43 -28.54 10.37
N GLU A 206 5.26 -28.29 11.67
CA GLU A 206 5.00 -26.95 12.23
C GLU A 206 6.09 -25.92 11.88
N ASN A 207 7.36 -26.32 11.75
CA ASN A 207 8.44 -25.41 11.36
C ASN A 207 8.39 -25.03 9.87
N GLU A 208 7.75 -25.83 9.03
CA GLU A 208 7.72 -25.69 7.56
C GLU A 208 6.40 -25.11 7.05
N ALA A 209 5.31 -25.30 7.79
CA ALA A 209 3.96 -24.86 7.44
C ALA A 209 3.70 -23.36 7.71
N VAL A 210 4.30 -22.78 8.75
CA VAL A 210 3.93 -21.47 9.34
C VAL A 210 3.95 -20.30 8.34
N GLY A 211 4.82 -20.37 7.31
CA GLY A 211 4.95 -19.30 6.31
C GLY A 211 4.64 -19.70 4.86
N ARG A 212 4.41 -20.99 4.56
CA ARG A 212 4.38 -21.51 3.18
C ARG A 212 3.30 -22.59 2.97
N PRO A 213 2.01 -22.25 3.09
CA PRO A 213 0.92 -23.21 2.98
C PRO A 213 0.91 -23.88 1.60
N LEU A 214 0.70 -25.21 1.56
CA LEU A 214 0.57 -25.97 0.31
C LEU A 214 -0.92 -26.15 -0.03
N LEU A 215 -1.32 -25.74 -1.23
CA LEU A 215 -2.69 -25.73 -1.70
C LEU A 215 -2.87 -26.70 -2.86
N TYR A 216 -3.93 -27.52 -2.80
CA TYR A 216 -4.31 -28.43 -3.87
C TYR A 216 -5.53 -27.91 -4.62
N ALA A 217 -5.37 -27.63 -5.92
CA ALA A 217 -6.47 -27.34 -6.81
C ALA A 217 -6.95 -28.64 -7.50
N ASP A 218 -8.23 -28.98 -7.34
CA ASP A 218 -8.87 -30.11 -8.01
C ASP A 218 -9.63 -29.62 -9.25
N CYS A 219 -9.23 -30.10 -10.43
CA CYS A 219 -9.81 -29.73 -11.71
C CYS A 219 -10.43 -30.96 -12.40
N GLU A 220 -11.70 -30.90 -12.77
CA GLU A 220 -12.40 -32.09 -13.28
C GLU A 220 -11.94 -32.65 -14.62
N GLY A 221 -11.15 -31.89 -15.41
CA GLY A 221 -10.38 -32.45 -16.52
C GLY A 221 -10.67 -31.91 -17.92
N PHE A 222 -9.88 -32.38 -18.88
CA PHE A 222 -9.84 -31.92 -20.28
C PHE A 222 -11.16 -32.03 -21.07
N GLY A 223 -12.12 -32.83 -20.57
CA GLY A 223 -13.44 -33.06 -21.19
C GLY A 223 -14.64 -32.44 -20.45
N ALA A 224 -14.40 -31.64 -19.40
CA ALA A 224 -15.48 -31.08 -18.59
C ALA A 224 -16.34 -30.07 -19.40
N GLY A 225 -17.66 -30.29 -19.46
CA GLY A 225 -18.61 -29.33 -20.03
C GLY A 225 -19.66 -29.85 -21.02
N THR A 226 -19.71 -31.15 -21.32
CA THR A 226 -20.78 -31.74 -22.16
C THR A 226 -22.10 -31.96 -21.40
N GLN A 227 -22.06 -32.14 -20.08
CA GLN A 227 -23.24 -32.27 -19.21
C GLN A 227 -23.07 -31.44 -17.93
N ARG A 228 -24.18 -30.90 -17.39
CA ARG A 228 -24.15 -30.16 -16.11
C ARG A 228 -23.81 -31.12 -14.95
N PRO A 229 -22.92 -30.74 -14.03
CA PRO A 229 -22.50 -31.59 -12.90
C PRO A 229 -23.65 -31.86 -11.92
N THR A 230 -23.53 -32.95 -11.17
CA THR A 230 -24.53 -33.33 -10.14
C THR A 230 -24.68 -32.24 -9.06
N SER A 231 -23.61 -31.51 -8.73
CA SER A 231 -23.61 -30.40 -7.76
C SER A 231 -24.46 -29.17 -8.16
N HIS A 232 -24.76 -28.99 -9.45
CA HIS A 232 -25.52 -27.82 -9.95
C HIS A 232 -27.05 -27.99 -9.88
N GLN A 233 -27.55 -29.15 -9.40
CA GLN A 233 -28.99 -29.42 -9.36
C GLN A 233 -29.68 -28.97 -8.05
N GLY A 234 -28.92 -28.50 -7.04
CA GLY A 234 -29.44 -27.97 -5.77
C GLY A 234 -29.47 -26.43 -5.70
N GLN A 235 -30.37 -25.85 -4.90
CA GLN A 235 -30.29 -24.44 -4.50
C GLN A 235 -29.02 -24.22 -3.66
N ARG A 236 -28.09 -23.38 -4.15
CA ARG A 236 -26.89 -22.96 -3.41
C ARG A 236 -27.33 -22.08 -2.22
N TYR A 237 -27.01 -22.48 -0.98
CA TYR A 237 -27.37 -21.76 0.26
C TYR A 237 -26.18 -20.97 0.86
N ASP A 238 -26.48 -19.97 1.68
CA ASP A 238 -25.61 -18.94 2.29
C ASP A 238 -24.50 -19.45 3.26
N SER A 239 -23.66 -20.41 2.85
CA SER A 239 -22.58 -21.00 3.68
C SER A 239 -21.45 -20.02 4.05
N TRP A 240 -21.10 -19.12 3.12
CA TRP A 240 -19.94 -18.22 3.23
C TRP A 240 -20.04 -17.16 4.35
N THR A 241 -21.22 -16.99 4.94
CA THR A 241 -21.47 -16.01 6.02
C THR A 241 -20.76 -16.34 7.33
N SER A 242 -20.30 -17.58 7.50
CA SER A 242 -19.67 -18.09 8.72
C SER A 242 -18.14 -18.15 8.67
N VAL A 243 -17.51 -17.86 7.52
CA VAL A 243 -16.06 -18.00 7.31
C VAL A 243 -15.30 -16.89 8.04
N PRO A 244 -14.53 -17.18 9.10
CA PRO A 244 -13.88 -16.15 9.88
C PRO A 244 -12.68 -15.55 9.12
N GLY A 245 -12.60 -14.21 9.09
CA GLY A 245 -11.52 -13.47 8.42
C GLY A 245 -11.86 -12.94 7.03
N LEU A 246 -12.92 -13.44 6.39
CA LEU A 246 -13.43 -12.93 5.11
C LEU A 246 -13.74 -11.41 5.11
N PRO A 247 -14.32 -10.83 6.19
CA PRO A 247 -14.56 -9.39 6.27
C PRO A 247 -13.30 -8.52 6.28
N ASN A 248 -12.11 -9.10 6.53
CA ASN A 248 -10.85 -8.35 6.54
C ASN A 248 -10.24 -8.19 5.14
N ILE A 249 -10.78 -8.87 4.12
CA ILE A 249 -10.27 -8.80 2.75
C ILE A 249 -11.00 -7.69 1.98
N ARG A 250 -10.29 -6.61 1.65
CA ARG A 250 -10.84 -5.36 1.06
C ARG A 250 -11.89 -5.57 -0.03
N ARG A 251 -11.64 -6.47 -0.99
CA ARG A 251 -12.53 -6.73 -2.13
C ARG A 251 -13.87 -7.38 -1.76
N TRP A 252 -13.89 -8.23 -0.74
CA TRP A 252 -15.11 -8.91 -0.31
C TRP A 252 -15.96 -8.06 0.65
N GLN A 253 -15.50 -6.84 0.98
CA GLN A 253 -16.21 -5.89 1.85
C GLN A 253 -17.33 -5.12 1.15
N GLU A 254 -17.29 -4.97 -0.19
CA GLU A 254 -18.20 -4.07 -0.93
C GLU A 254 -19.63 -4.62 -1.17
N GLY A 255 -19.95 -5.84 -0.71
CA GLY A 255 -21.35 -6.24 -0.61
C GLY A 255 -21.60 -7.73 -0.31
N TRP A 256 -22.48 -7.98 0.67
CA TRP A 256 -22.94 -9.33 1.04
C TRP A 256 -23.51 -10.13 -0.14
N ARG A 257 -24.08 -9.45 -1.15
CA ARG A 257 -24.56 -10.09 -2.39
C ARG A 257 -23.45 -10.76 -3.19
N TYR A 258 -22.19 -10.32 -3.09
CA TYR A 258 -21.06 -10.84 -3.85
C TYR A 258 -20.46 -12.09 -3.22
N ILE A 259 -20.40 -12.16 -1.88
CA ILE A 259 -19.92 -13.32 -1.13
C ILE A 259 -20.81 -14.56 -1.39
N ALA A 260 -22.14 -14.38 -1.42
CA ALA A 260 -23.08 -15.48 -1.64
C ALA A 260 -23.21 -15.92 -3.11
N ASN A 261 -22.94 -15.04 -4.08
CA ASN A 261 -23.20 -15.28 -5.51
C ASN A 261 -21.96 -15.42 -6.39
N GLY A 262 -20.77 -15.24 -5.82
CA GLY A 262 -19.49 -15.13 -6.52
C GLY A 262 -19.38 -13.82 -7.33
N PHE A 263 -18.14 -13.38 -7.57
CA PHE A 263 -17.87 -12.27 -8.51
C PHE A 263 -18.03 -12.79 -9.93
N ARG A 264 -18.87 -12.15 -10.75
CA ARG A 264 -19.28 -12.67 -12.07
C ARG A 264 -18.68 -11.83 -13.19
N ARG A 265 -18.02 -12.49 -14.13
CA ARG A 265 -17.45 -11.89 -15.34
C ARG A 265 -18.09 -12.50 -16.57
N PRO A 266 -18.62 -11.71 -17.51
CA PRO A 266 -19.18 -12.25 -18.74
C PRO A 266 -18.08 -12.87 -19.61
N LEU A 267 -18.41 -13.93 -20.33
CA LEU A 267 -17.53 -14.59 -21.31
C LEU A 267 -18.13 -14.42 -22.72
N PRO A 268 -18.09 -13.21 -23.32
CA PRO A 268 -18.79 -12.92 -24.56
C PRO A 268 -18.23 -13.66 -25.78
N ALA A 269 -16.96 -14.06 -25.74
CA ALA A 269 -16.25 -14.66 -26.87
C ALA A 269 -16.42 -16.18 -26.97
N VAL A 270 -17.14 -16.82 -26.04
CA VAL A 270 -17.26 -18.29 -25.99
C VAL A 270 -18.71 -18.72 -25.88
N GLU A 271 -19.18 -19.53 -26.84
CA GLU A 271 -20.58 -19.95 -26.89
C GLU A 271 -20.88 -21.14 -25.98
N ARG A 272 -20.00 -22.16 -25.94
CA ARG A 272 -20.24 -23.42 -25.21
C ARG A 272 -19.37 -23.51 -23.96
N ARG A 273 -19.96 -24.01 -22.87
CA ARG A 273 -19.25 -24.21 -21.60
C ARG A 273 -18.01 -25.08 -21.75
N GLN A 274 -18.10 -26.15 -22.54
CA GLN A 274 -16.95 -27.04 -22.78
C GLN A 274 -15.77 -26.30 -23.41
N ASP A 275 -16.04 -25.40 -24.36
CA ASP A 275 -15.00 -24.61 -25.01
C ASP A 275 -14.40 -23.61 -24.01
N ALA A 276 -15.23 -23.00 -23.16
CA ALA A 276 -14.80 -22.06 -22.12
C ALA A 276 -13.91 -22.75 -21.08
N VAL A 277 -14.28 -23.95 -20.63
CA VAL A 277 -13.48 -24.74 -19.67
C VAL A 277 -12.17 -25.20 -20.30
N ARG A 278 -12.22 -25.76 -21.52
CA ARG A 278 -11.03 -26.23 -22.26
C ARG A 278 -10.03 -25.10 -22.53
N TYR A 279 -10.51 -23.87 -22.64
CA TYR A 279 -9.68 -22.69 -22.88
C TYR A 279 -9.22 -22.01 -21.58
N LEU A 280 -10.10 -21.81 -20.60
CA LEU A 280 -9.84 -20.95 -19.44
C LEU A 280 -9.07 -21.66 -18.32
N PHE A 281 -9.46 -22.91 -18.00
CA PHE A 281 -8.83 -23.65 -16.90
C PHE A 281 -7.34 -23.92 -17.14
N PRO A 282 -6.88 -24.29 -18.36
CA PRO A 282 -5.44 -24.37 -18.63
C PRO A 282 -4.71 -23.08 -18.29
N LYS A 283 -5.21 -21.95 -18.79
CA LYS A 283 -4.55 -20.65 -18.64
C LYS A 283 -4.45 -20.19 -17.19
N LEU A 284 -5.44 -20.53 -16.36
CA LEU A 284 -5.44 -20.17 -14.94
C LEU A 284 -4.63 -21.17 -14.10
N LEU A 285 -4.74 -22.47 -14.35
CA LEU A 285 -4.08 -23.48 -13.52
C LEU A 285 -2.60 -23.63 -13.88
N TYR A 286 -2.27 -23.73 -15.18
CA TYR A 286 -0.88 -23.90 -15.61
C TYR A 286 -0.01 -22.71 -15.19
N ASN A 287 -0.46 -21.48 -15.48
CA ASN A 287 0.40 -20.30 -15.35
C ASN A 287 0.65 -19.88 -13.89
N PHE A 288 -0.13 -20.39 -12.95
CA PHE A 288 -0.07 -20.04 -11.54
C PHE A 288 0.41 -21.17 -10.63
N SER A 289 0.45 -22.41 -11.13
CA SER A 289 0.88 -23.55 -10.32
C SER A 289 2.40 -23.60 -10.19
N ASP A 290 2.88 -23.97 -9.01
CA ASP A 290 4.26 -24.42 -8.81
C ASP A 290 4.45 -25.84 -9.35
N VAL A 291 3.42 -26.68 -9.17
CA VAL A 291 3.43 -28.09 -9.62
C VAL A 291 2.11 -28.42 -10.31
N VAL A 292 2.21 -29.03 -11.49
CA VAL A 292 1.08 -29.64 -12.20
C VAL A 292 1.17 -31.15 -12.04
N VAL A 293 0.14 -31.75 -11.44
CA VAL A 293 0.03 -33.20 -11.27
C VAL A 293 -0.97 -33.73 -12.29
N ASN A 294 -0.49 -34.41 -13.33
CA ASN A 294 -1.35 -35.02 -14.34
C ASN A 294 -1.68 -36.48 -13.97
N VAL A 295 -2.95 -36.78 -13.75
CA VAL A 295 -3.43 -38.11 -13.37
C VAL A 295 -4.04 -38.80 -14.59
N MET A 296 -3.52 -39.99 -14.91
CA MET A 296 -3.95 -40.83 -16.03
C MET A 296 -4.00 -42.31 -15.63
N GLN A 297 -4.80 -43.12 -16.32
CA GLN A 297 -4.96 -44.55 -16.06
C GLN A 297 -4.11 -45.43 -17.00
N SER A 298 -3.70 -46.60 -16.50
CA SER A 298 -2.79 -47.53 -17.18
C SER A 298 -3.46 -48.72 -17.91
N HIS A 299 -4.67 -48.59 -18.48
CA HIS A 299 -5.34 -49.77 -19.06
C HIS A 299 -4.73 -50.25 -20.37
N SER A 300 -4.10 -49.35 -21.14
CA SER A 300 -3.34 -49.71 -22.33
C SER A 300 -2.28 -48.67 -22.67
N LEU A 301 -1.24 -49.13 -23.37
CA LEU A 301 -0.19 -48.28 -23.91
C LEU A 301 -0.75 -47.17 -24.84
N GLN A 302 -1.81 -47.43 -25.60
CA GLN A 302 -2.41 -46.44 -26.50
C GLN A 302 -3.19 -45.34 -25.76
N GLN A 303 -3.81 -45.66 -24.63
CA GLN A 303 -4.46 -44.64 -23.80
C GLN A 303 -3.46 -43.69 -23.14
N ILE A 304 -2.29 -44.20 -22.74
CA ILE A 304 -1.20 -43.37 -22.23
C ILE A 304 -0.72 -42.41 -23.32
N ASP A 305 -0.54 -42.91 -24.55
CA ASP A 305 -0.18 -42.06 -25.71
C ASP A 305 -1.20 -40.94 -25.93
N ASP A 306 -2.50 -41.26 -25.97
CA ASP A 306 -3.57 -40.28 -26.14
C ASP A 306 -3.59 -39.24 -25.00
N SER A 307 -3.41 -39.67 -23.76
CA SER A 307 -3.34 -38.76 -22.60
C SER A 307 -2.11 -37.85 -22.63
N ILE A 308 -0.96 -38.33 -23.12
CA ILE A 308 0.25 -37.50 -23.30
C ILE A 308 0.02 -36.45 -24.39
N VAL A 309 -0.64 -36.81 -25.49
CA VAL A 309 -1.00 -35.85 -26.55
C VAL A 309 -1.92 -34.76 -25.99
N GLU A 310 -2.94 -35.13 -25.21
CA GLU A 310 -3.83 -34.17 -24.55
C GLU A 310 -3.09 -33.24 -23.57
N LEU A 311 -2.13 -33.78 -22.80
CA LEU A 311 -1.29 -32.99 -21.90
C LEU A 311 -0.41 -31.99 -22.66
N LEU A 312 0.18 -32.40 -23.79
CA LEU A 312 0.97 -31.52 -24.66
C LEU A 312 0.10 -30.42 -25.28
N GLU A 313 -1.09 -30.74 -25.75
CA GLU A 313 -2.05 -29.73 -26.25
C GLU A 313 -2.45 -28.74 -25.15
N TRP A 314 -2.66 -29.22 -23.93
CA TRP A 314 -2.99 -28.38 -22.77
C TRP A 314 -1.84 -27.46 -22.38
N ALA A 315 -0.62 -27.98 -22.37
CA ALA A 315 0.60 -27.21 -22.12
C ALA A 315 0.80 -26.14 -23.19
N GLU A 316 0.60 -26.48 -24.48
CA GLU A 316 0.74 -25.54 -25.59
C GLU A 316 -0.26 -24.38 -25.48
N VAL A 317 -1.55 -24.66 -25.27
CA VAL A 317 -2.59 -23.62 -25.10
C VAL A 317 -2.25 -22.68 -23.96
N SER A 318 -1.68 -23.20 -22.89
CA SER A 318 -1.27 -22.42 -21.73
C SER A 318 0.03 -21.65 -21.98
N HIS A 319 0.99 -22.23 -22.71
CA HIS A 319 2.29 -21.63 -22.99
C HIS A 319 2.20 -20.42 -23.92
N VAL A 320 1.29 -20.44 -24.89
CA VAL A 320 1.09 -19.28 -25.78
C VAL A 320 0.22 -18.18 -25.16
N SER A 321 -0.44 -18.46 -24.02
CA SER A 321 -1.42 -17.54 -23.43
C SER A 321 -0.86 -16.56 -22.41
N ALA A 322 0.44 -16.56 -22.15
CA ALA A 322 1.06 -15.66 -21.20
C ALA A 322 2.54 -15.45 -21.48
N ILE A 323 3.05 -14.26 -21.16
CA ILE A 323 4.43 -13.83 -21.38
C ILE A 323 5.02 -13.26 -20.07
N ASN A 324 6.34 -13.08 -20.03
CA ASN A 324 7.08 -12.53 -18.87
C ASN A 324 6.80 -13.24 -17.54
N ARG A 325 6.64 -14.57 -17.59
CA ARG A 325 6.25 -15.39 -16.44
C ARG A 325 7.37 -15.49 -15.41
N PHE A 326 6.97 -15.71 -14.16
CA PHE A 326 7.88 -15.87 -13.03
C PHE A 326 8.62 -17.22 -13.00
N GLY A 327 8.07 -18.23 -13.65
CA GLY A 327 8.66 -19.57 -13.76
C GLY A 327 7.76 -20.53 -14.54
N LEU A 328 8.27 -21.71 -14.88
CA LEU A 328 7.47 -22.80 -15.43
C LEU A 328 7.08 -23.76 -14.29
N PRO A 329 5.87 -24.35 -14.32
CA PRO A 329 5.50 -25.36 -13.35
C PRO A 329 6.36 -26.63 -13.49
N HIS A 330 6.57 -27.34 -12.39
CA HIS A 330 7.08 -28.71 -12.41
C HIS A 330 5.95 -29.69 -12.76
N LEU A 331 6.24 -30.70 -13.59
CA LEU A 331 5.27 -31.70 -14.00
C LEU A 331 5.51 -33.03 -13.28
N ILE A 332 4.46 -33.56 -12.66
CA ILE A 332 4.42 -34.93 -12.13
C ILE A 332 3.30 -35.69 -12.83
N ILE A 333 3.64 -36.75 -13.56
CA ILE A 333 2.67 -37.64 -14.21
C ILE A 333 2.41 -38.85 -13.30
N VAL A 334 1.17 -38.97 -12.85
CA VAL A 334 0.68 -40.06 -12.01
C VAL A 334 -0.07 -41.06 -12.88
N ILE A 335 0.50 -42.25 -13.03
CA ILE A 335 -0.15 -43.40 -13.66
C ILE A 335 -0.92 -44.15 -12.58
N ASN A 336 -2.20 -43.83 -12.45
CA ASN A 336 -3.10 -44.39 -11.47
C ASN A 336 -3.62 -45.78 -11.89
N ARG A 337 -3.95 -46.61 -10.89
CA ARG A 337 -4.50 -47.98 -11.05
C ARG A 337 -3.61 -48.87 -11.91
N SER A 338 -2.30 -48.91 -11.62
CA SER A 338 -1.38 -49.79 -12.33
C SER A 338 -1.56 -51.26 -11.91
N ASP A 339 -1.47 -52.18 -12.86
CA ASP A 339 -1.79 -53.62 -12.70
C ASP A 339 -0.74 -54.42 -11.91
N THR A 340 0.37 -53.81 -11.50
CA THR A 340 1.47 -54.49 -10.80
C THR A 340 1.59 -53.98 -9.37
N ASP A 341 1.67 -54.87 -8.37
CA ASP A 341 1.81 -54.48 -6.97
C ASP A 341 3.27 -54.35 -6.55
N SER A 342 4.07 -53.60 -7.32
CA SER A 342 5.51 -53.42 -7.07
C SER A 342 5.80 -52.05 -6.47
N ASP A 343 6.74 -51.96 -5.53
CA ASP A 343 7.26 -50.67 -5.09
C ASP A 343 8.16 -50.06 -6.18
N TRP A 344 7.58 -49.24 -7.05
CA TRP A 344 8.31 -48.56 -8.12
C TRP A 344 9.25 -47.48 -7.57
N ASP A 345 10.44 -47.41 -8.17
CA ASP A 345 11.31 -46.25 -8.07
C ASP A 345 10.89 -45.20 -9.10
N PRO A 346 10.53 -43.96 -8.69
CA PRO A 346 10.05 -42.92 -9.62
C PRO A 346 11.04 -42.60 -10.74
N PHE A 347 12.35 -42.61 -10.47
CA PHE A 347 13.37 -42.28 -11.45
C PHE A 347 13.49 -43.35 -12.55
N ALA A 348 13.70 -44.62 -12.15
CA ALA A 348 13.79 -45.73 -13.08
C ALA A 348 12.49 -45.90 -13.90
N THR A 349 11.34 -45.74 -13.23
CA THR A 349 10.01 -45.84 -13.87
C THR A 349 9.79 -44.74 -14.88
N GLY A 350 10.21 -43.50 -14.58
CA GLY A 350 10.12 -42.38 -15.51
C GLY A 350 10.93 -42.59 -16.78
N GLN A 351 12.19 -43.04 -16.67
CA GLN A 351 13.01 -43.33 -17.84
C GLN A 351 12.43 -44.45 -18.71
N GLN A 352 11.87 -45.49 -18.08
CA GLN A 352 11.22 -46.57 -18.81
C GLN A 352 10.02 -46.05 -19.63
N ILE A 353 9.14 -45.25 -19.01
CA ILE A 353 7.96 -44.68 -19.68
C ILE A 353 8.39 -43.72 -20.78
N LEU A 354 9.36 -42.83 -20.55
CA LEU A 354 9.82 -41.91 -21.59
C LEU A 354 10.34 -42.67 -22.82
N ASN A 355 11.07 -43.77 -22.62
CA ASN A 355 11.55 -44.62 -23.71
C ASN A 355 10.42 -45.36 -24.43
N GLU A 356 9.47 -45.94 -23.69
CA GLU A 356 8.32 -46.66 -24.26
C GLU A 356 7.40 -45.72 -25.08
N GLN A 357 7.20 -44.49 -24.62
CA GLN A 357 6.32 -43.49 -25.21
C GLN A 357 7.01 -42.60 -26.24
N GLN A 358 8.30 -42.80 -26.51
CA GLN A 358 9.04 -42.10 -27.58
C GLN A 358 8.35 -42.22 -28.95
N ARG A 359 7.64 -43.32 -29.18
CA ARG A 359 6.81 -43.56 -30.37
C ARG A 359 5.72 -42.50 -30.60
N VAL A 360 5.29 -41.77 -29.56
CA VAL A 360 4.30 -40.67 -29.70
C VAL A 360 4.90 -39.53 -30.51
N LEU A 361 6.16 -39.19 -30.25
CA LEU A 361 6.91 -38.18 -31.00
C LEU A 361 7.11 -38.60 -32.47
N GLU A 362 7.29 -39.91 -32.72
CA GLU A 362 7.54 -40.48 -34.05
C GLU A 362 6.26 -40.87 -34.81
N GLY A 363 5.14 -41.04 -34.13
CA GLY A 363 3.92 -41.61 -34.68
C GLY A 363 2.77 -40.61 -34.82
N ASN A 364 2.69 -39.58 -33.96
CA ASN A 364 1.58 -38.63 -33.96
C ASN A 364 1.91 -37.35 -34.73
N ASP A 365 1.15 -37.05 -35.78
CA ASP A 365 1.39 -35.90 -36.65
C ASP A 365 1.28 -34.54 -35.93
N ARG A 366 0.42 -34.43 -34.90
CA ARG A 366 0.30 -33.20 -34.11
C ARG A 366 1.54 -32.95 -33.27
N VAL A 367 2.05 -34.00 -32.62
CA VAL A 367 3.26 -33.94 -31.78
C VAL A 367 4.49 -33.65 -32.65
N LYS A 368 4.58 -34.26 -33.84
CA LYS A 368 5.62 -33.92 -34.83
C LYS A 368 5.57 -32.46 -35.26
N ALA A 369 4.38 -31.93 -35.52
CA ALA A 369 4.21 -30.53 -35.89
C ALA A 369 4.66 -29.60 -34.75
N MET A 370 4.35 -29.95 -33.50
CA MET A 370 4.80 -29.23 -32.31
C MET A 370 6.33 -29.24 -32.19
N ALA A 371 6.96 -30.42 -32.23
CA ALA A 371 8.42 -30.54 -32.22
C ALA A 371 9.08 -29.82 -33.41
N GLY A 372 8.43 -29.83 -34.59
CA GLY A 372 8.87 -29.13 -35.79
C GLY A 372 8.96 -27.61 -35.62
N ARG A 373 8.01 -26.99 -34.89
CA ARG A 373 8.04 -25.56 -34.58
C ARG A 373 9.28 -25.19 -33.76
N PHE A 374 9.56 -25.94 -32.71
CA PHE A 374 10.74 -25.74 -31.86
C PHE A 374 12.05 -25.99 -32.62
N ARG A 375 12.12 -27.06 -33.42
CA ARG A 375 13.28 -27.32 -34.29
C ARG A 375 13.52 -26.19 -35.31
N GLY A 376 12.44 -25.58 -35.82
CA GLY A 376 12.51 -24.47 -36.78
C GLY A 376 13.15 -23.19 -36.21
N VAL A 377 13.06 -22.97 -34.89
CA VAL A 377 13.70 -21.83 -34.18
C VAL A 377 15.03 -22.21 -33.52
N GLY A 378 15.59 -23.38 -33.85
CA GLY A 378 16.91 -23.82 -33.39
C GLY A 378 16.92 -24.63 -32.08
N ILE A 379 15.76 -24.94 -31.49
CA ILE A 379 15.68 -25.78 -30.28
C ILE A 379 15.79 -27.25 -30.68
N LYS A 380 16.73 -27.97 -30.06
CA LYS A 380 16.96 -29.40 -30.31
C LYS A 380 15.91 -30.23 -29.57
N ILE A 381 15.05 -30.93 -30.31
CA ILE A 381 14.06 -31.87 -29.77
C ILE A 381 14.35 -33.25 -30.33
N ASN A 382 14.94 -34.15 -29.53
CA ASN A 382 15.27 -35.53 -29.90
C ASN A 382 14.37 -36.54 -29.19
N THR A 383 14.03 -36.28 -27.93
CA THR A 383 13.20 -37.16 -27.09
C THR A 383 11.83 -36.53 -26.79
N LEU A 384 10.87 -37.35 -26.33
CA LEU A 384 9.62 -36.85 -25.76
C LEU A 384 9.87 -35.97 -24.52
N GLU A 385 10.90 -36.30 -23.74
CA GLU A 385 11.32 -35.50 -22.59
C GLU A 385 11.76 -34.09 -23.01
N ASP A 386 12.58 -33.97 -24.07
CA ASP A 386 13.00 -32.67 -24.61
C ASP A 386 11.79 -31.80 -24.97
N LEU A 387 10.73 -32.40 -25.53
CA LEU A 387 9.51 -31.68 -25.88
C LEU A 387 8.70 -31.26 -24.66
N LEU A 388 8.62 -32.08 -23.61
CA LEU A 388 7.94 -31.71 -22.37
C LEU A 388 8.70 -30.59 -21.63
N LEU A 389 10.03 -30.64 -21.62
CA LEU A 389 10.90 -29.64 -20.99
C LEU A 389 10.87 -28.27 -21.70
N THR A 390 10.31 -28.15 -22.90
CA THR A 390 10.02 -26.83 -23.48
C THR A 390 8.87 -26.11 -22.76
N SER A 391 8.05 -26.88 -22.02
CA SER A 391 6.82 -26.39 -21.38
C SER A 391 6.79 -26.65 -19.87
N TYR A 392 7.80 -27.27 -19.26
CA TYR A 392 7.81 -27.56 -17.82
C TYR A 392 9.24 -27.45 -17.28
N ALA A 393 9.40 -27.02 -16.03
CA ALA A 393 10.72 -26.89 -15.39
C ALA A 393 11.38 -28.25 -15.11
N SER A 394 10.57 -29.28 -14.84
CA SER A 394 11.00 -30.66 -14.71
C SER A 394 9.86 -31.62 -15.05
N VAL A 395 10.19 -32.87 -15.37
CA VAL A 395 9.21 -33.93 -15.64
C VAL A 395 9.53 -35.15 -14.76
N GLN A 396 8.54 -35.63 -14.02
CA GLN A 396 8.67 -36.82 -13.19
C GLN A 396 7.47 -37.75 -13.38
N PHE A 397 7.66 -39.05 -13.13
CA PHE A 397 6.61 -40.06 -13.24
C PHE A 397 6.50 -40.89 -11.97
N ILE A 398 5.28 -41.32 -11.64
CA ILE A 398 5.03 -42.26 -10.55
C ILE A 398 3.83 -43.15 -10.88
N ARG A 399 3.89 -44.40 -10.46
CA ARG A 399 2.79 -45.38 -10.60
C ARG A 399 2.10 -45.56 -9.25
N LEU A 400 0.77 -45.50 -9.24
CA LEU A 400 -0.04 -45.85 -8.07
C LEU A 400 -0.75 -47.19 -8.33
N PRO A 401 -0.60 -48.17 -7.42
CA PRO A 401 -1.18 -49.51 -7.61
C PRO A 401 -2.69 -49.51 -7.36
N GLN A 402 -3.37 -50.59 -7.72
CA GLN A 402 -4.80 -50.73 -7.46
C GLN A 402 -5.05 -51.01 -5.97
N GLY A 403 -5.59 -50.02 -5.24
CA GLY A 403 -5.73 -50.04 -3.77
C GLY A 403 -6.65 -51.09 -3.13
N ARG A 404 -7.00 -52.20 -3.79
CA ARG A 404 -7.84 -53.27 -3.21
C ARG A 404 -7.02 -54.39 -2.55
N GLU A 405 -5.86 -54.73 -3.10
CA GLU A 405 -5.03 -55.85 -2.64
C GLU A 405 -3.63 -55.40 -2.16
N ALA A 406 -3.17 -54.20 -2.56
CA ALA A 406 -1.85 -53.67 -2.21
C ALA A 406 -1.89 -52.31 -1.46
N VAL A 407 -2.59 -52.28 -0.32
CA VAL A 407 -2.71 -51.07 0.53
C VAL A 407 -1.34 -50.55 0.98
N LEU A 408 -0.39 -51.43 1.33
CA LEU A 408 0.97 -51.04 1.68
C LEU A 408 1.72 -50.39 0.52
N CYS A 409 1.68 -51.00 -0.66
CA CYS A 409 2.34 -50.43 -1.83
C CYS A 409 1.73 -49.07 -2.21
N LEU A 410 0.40 -48.95 -2.13
CA LEU A 410 -0.28 -47.67 -2.36
C LEU A 410 0.13 -46.61 -1.34
N SER A 411 0.22 -46.98 -0.06
CA SER A 411 0.70 -46.10 1.02
C SER A 411 2.12 -45.59 0.77
N THR A 412 3.05 -46.50 0.43
CA THR A 412 4.44 -46.16 0.11
C THR A 412 4.54 -45.24 -1.11
N GLN A 413 3.77 -45.50 -2.17
CA GLN A 413 3.78 -44.68 -3.37
C GLN A 413 3.12 -43.31 -3.16
N LEU A 414 2.08 -43.21 -2.32
CA LEU A 414 1.48 -41.93 -1.93
C LEU A 414 2.45 -41.07 -1.11
N ALA A 415 3.22 -41.68 -0.20
CA ALA A 415 4.28 -40.99 0.53
C ALA A 415 5.38 -40.45 -0.41
N LYS A 416 5.78 -41.25 -1.42
CA LYS A 416 6.71 -40.81 -2.48
C LYS A 416 6.12 -39.66 -3.29
N LEU A 417 4.85 -39.75 -3.71
CA LEU A 417 4.16 -38.67 -4.44
C LEU A 417 4.11 -37.37 -3.62
N HIS A 418 3.75 -37.44 -2.34
CA HIS A 418 3.72 -36.28 -1.45
C HIS A 418 5.10 -35.61 -1.36
N ARG A 419 6.16 -36.40 -1.17
CA ARG A 419 7.54 -35.92 -1.16
C ARG A 419 7.95 -35.28 -2.48
N MET A 420 7.60 -35.87 -3.62
CA MET A 420 7.90 -35.32 -4.95
C MET A 420 7.20 -33.97 -5.17
N ILE A 421 5.92 -33.87 -4.80
CA ILE A 421 5.17 -32.60 -4.85
C ILE A 421 5.85 -31.55 -3.98
N TYR A 422 6.19 -31.92 -2.73
CA TYR A 422 6.83 -31.02 -1.79
C TYR A 422 8.18 -30.50 -2.31
N GLN A 423 9.06 -31.40 -2.74
CA GLN A 423 10.37 -31.05 -3.30
C GLN A 423 10.24 -30.14 -4.54
N SER A 424 9.35 -30.49 -5.48
CA SER A 424 9.13 -29.70 -6.69
C SER A 424 8.56 -28.32 -6.37
N SER A 425 7.64 -28.23 -5.39
CA SER A 425 7.08 -26.95 -4.97
C SER A 425 8.11 -26.04 -4.28
N ASN A 426 9.08 -26.62 -3.54
CA ASN A 426 10.17 -25.85 -2.94
C ASN A 426 11.17 -25.38 -3.99
N LEU A 427 11.51 -26.20 -4.98
CA LEU A 427 12.36 -25.77 -6.10
C LEU A 427 11.74 -24.59 -6.87
N SER A 428 10.44 -24.64 -7.14
CA SER A 428 9.73 -23.53 -7.77
C SER A 428 9.78 -22.26 -6.91
N LEU A 429 9.62 -22.40 -5.59
CA LEU A 429 9.69 -21.29 -4.65
C LEU A 429 11.10 -20.70 -4.57
N ASP A 430 12.14 -21.51 -4.54
CA ASP A 430 13.53 -21.08 -4.54
C ASP A 430 13.87 -20.34 -5.85
N GLU A 431 13.38 -20.82 -7.00
CA GLU A 431 13.52 -20.12 -8.28
C GLU A 431 12.80 -18.77 -8.25
N LYS A 432 11.56 -18.72 -7.76
CA LYS A 432 10.81 -17.47 -7.59
C LYS A 432 11.53 -16.52 -6.64
N LEU A 433 12.11 -17.02 -5.54
CA LEU A 433 12.88 -16.21 -4.60
C LEU A 433 14.14 -15.62 -5.24
N HIS A 434 14.92 -16.42 -5.98
CA HIS A 434 16.12 -15.96 -6.68
C HIS A 434 15.81 -14.90 -7.75
N ARG A 435 14.64 -15.00 -8.39
CA ARG A 435 14.16 -13.98 -9.34
C ARG A 435 13.46 -12.81 -8.65
N ARG A 436 13.38 -12.83 -7.32
CA ARG A 436 12.58 -11.92 -6.47
C ARG A 436 11.09 -11.89 -6.83
N MET A 437 10.56 -12.92 -7.48
CA MET A 437 9.17 -13.05 -7.93
C MET A 437 8.27 -13.85 -6.97
N LEU A 438 8.65 -13.95 -5.69
CA LEU A 438 7.90 -14.70 -4.70
C LEU A 438 6.72 -13.88 -4.16
N LEU A 439 5.51 -14.23 -4.58
CA LEU A 439 4.29 -13.50 -4.20
C LEU A 439 3.79 -13.92 -2.82
N SER A 440 3.56 -12.94 -1.95
CA SER A 440 2.78 -13.10 -0.73
C SER A 440 1.32 -13.44 -1.06
N ALA A 441 0.60 -13.98 -0.09
CA ALA A 441 -0.79 -14.35 -0.29
C ALA A 441 -1.71 -13.17 -0.72
N PRO A 442 -1.63 -11.95 -0.13
CA PRO A 442 -2.40 -10.81 -0.63
C PRO A 442 -2.07 -10.44 -2.08
N SER A 443 -0.79 -10.45 -2.44
CA SER A 443 -0.34 -10.13 -3.80
C SER A 443 -0.80 -11.19 -4.80
N MET A 444 -0.75 -12.47 -4.42
CA MET A 444 -1.21 -13.58 -5.25
C MET A 444 -2.73 -13.53 -5.48
N ASP A 445 -3.53 -13.18 -4.46
CA ASP A 445 -4.99 -13.00 -4.59
C ASP A 445 -5.31 -11.90 -5.61
N GLU A 446 -4.62 -10.76 -5.54
CA GLU A 446 -4.81 -9.66 -6.49
C GLU A 446 -4.41 -10.06 -7.91
N PHE A 447 -3.34 -10.85 -8.05
CA PHE A 447 -2.88 -11.32 -9.34
C PHE A 447 -3.84 -12.32 -9.99
N PHE A 448 -4.49 -13.19 -9.20
CA PHE A 448 -5.59 -14.01 -9.69
C PHE A 448 -6.73 -13.14 -10.24
N ASN A 449 -7.04 -12.02 -9.58
CA ASN A 449 -8.11 -11.12 -10.01
C ASN A 449 -7.82 -10.54 -11.39
N LEU A 450 -6.60 -10.01 -11.59
CA LEU A 450 -6.17 -9.50 -12.88
C LEU A 450 -6.22 -10.57 -13.97
N ALA A 451 -5.81 -11.81 -13.67
CA ALA A 451 -5.89 -12.91 -14.61
C ALA A 451 -7.33 -13.31 -14.94
N PHE A 452 -8.23 -13.36 -13.95
CA PHE A 452 -9.65 -13.61 -14.19
C PHE A 452 -10.27 -12.52 -15.06
N ASP A 453 -9.96 -11.25 -14.83
CA ASP A 453 -10.44 -10.12 -15.64
C ASP A 453 -9.86 -10.14 -17.06
N HIS A 454 -8.57 -10.38 -17.21
CA HIS A 454 -7.91 -10.48 -18.50
C HIS A 454 -8.46 -11.64 -19.32
N PHE A 455 -8.46 -12.86 -18.80
CA PHE A 455 -8.91 -14.02 -19.56
C PHE A 455 -10.42 -14.03 -19.82
N SER A 456 -11.21 -13.23 -19.10
CA SER A 456 -12.64 -13.03 -19.40
C SER A 456 -12.87 -12.07 -20.56
N ASN A 457 -12.07 -11.00 -20.66
CA ASN A 457 -12.28 -9.92 -21.63
C ASN A 457 -11.41 -10.03 -22.88
N LYS A 458 -10.20 -10.61 -22.76
CA LYS A 458 -9.13 -10.61 -23.77
C LYS A 458 -8.67 -12.04 -24.10
N VAL A 459 -9.61 -12.85 -24.58
CA VAL A 459 -9.43 -14.30 -24.83
C VAL A 459 -8.27 -14.63 -25.81
N ASN A 460 -7.90 -13.71 -26.69
CA ASN A 460 -6.86 -13.98 -27.69
C ASN A 460 -5.53 -13.28 -27.38
N GLU A 461 -5.45 -12.49 -26.31
CA GLU A 461 -4.23 -11.78 -25.91
C GLU A 461 -3.50 -12.57 -24.81
N PRO A 462 -2.15 -12.66 -24.88
CA PRO A 462 -1.39 -13.26 -23.80
C PRO A 462 -1.51 -12.39 -22.53
N PHE A 463 -1.56 -13.05 -21.37
CA PHE A 463 -1.45 -12.39 -20.08
C PHE A 463 0.01 -12.06 -19.79
N ASP A 464 0.35 -10.78 -19.73
CA ASP A 464 1.71 -10.33 -19.42
C ASP A 464 1.88 -10.17 -17.91
N PHE A 465 2.62 -11.09 -17.30
CA PHE A 465 2.79 -11.13 -15.84
C PHE A 465 3.48 -9.88 -15.29
N LEU A 466 4.54 -9.41 -15.97
CA LEU A 466 5.32 -8.25 -15.54
C LEU A 466 4.50 -6.96 -15.71
N ALA A 467 3.80 -6.82 -16.83
CA ALA A 467 2.94 -5.66 -17.07
C ALA A 467 1.82 -5.51 -16.03
N GLN A 468 1.20 -6.63 -15.65
CA GLN A 468 0.13 -6.64 -14.65
C GLN A 468 0.67 -6.38 -13.23
N LEU A 469 1.90 -6.79 -12.95
CA LEU A 469 2.56 -6.44 -11.70
C LEU A 469 2.84 -4.93 -11.59
N ILE A 470 3.30 -4.32 -12.69
CA ILE A 470 3.56 -2.87 -12.77
C ILE A 470 2.25 -2.07 -12.72
N SER A 471 1.19 -2.55 -13.36
CA SER A 471 -0.11 -1.83 -13.38
C SER A 471 -0.75 -1.73 -11.99
N LEU A 472 -0.47 -2.67 -11.08
CA LEU A 472 -0.88 -2.57 -9.68
C LEU A 472 -0.17 -1.44 -8.93
N ARG A 473 0.95 -0.94 -9.46
CA ARG A 473 1.84 0.03 -8.78
C ARG A 473 2.44 1.03 -9.74
N VAL A 474 1.65 2.05 -9.99
CA VAL A 474 2.07 3.22 -10.74
C VAL A 474 3.05 4.05 -9.89
N PRO A 475 4.24 4.42 -10.41
CA PRO A 475 5.12 5.40 -9.80
C PRO A 475 4.36 6.69 -9.47
N PRO A 476 4.82 7.49 -8.49
CA PRO A 476 4.18 8.76 -8.15
C PRO A 476 3.97 9.63 -9.39
N ALA A 477 2.76 10.13 -9.61
CA ALA A 477 2.38 10.84 -10.84
C ALA A 477 3.23 12.09 -11.14
N LYS A 478 3.86 12.68 -10.11
CA LYS A 478 4.74 13.85 -10.23
C LYS A 478 6.24 13.49 -10.15
N MET A 479 6.59 12.21 -10.19
CA MET A 479 7.99 11.77 -10.12
C MET A 479 8.83 12.43 -11.21
N ALA A 480 8.35 12.43 -12.46
CA ALA A 480 9.07 13.06 -13.57
C ALA A 480 9.39 14.54 -13.32
N ALA A 481 8.38 15.32 -12.93
CA ALA A 481 8.53 16.75 -12.64
C ALA A 481 9.49 17.01 -11.48
N ARG A 482 9.35 16.27 -10.37
CA ARG A 482 10.18 16.42 -9.16
C ARG A 482 11.64 16.06 -9.41
N LEU A 483 11.89 14.97 -10.13
CA LEU A 483 13.25 14.57 -10.52
C LEU A 483 13.85 15.59 -11.50
N SER A 484 13.06 16.15 -12.41
CA SER A 484 13.52 17.20 -13.32
C SER A 484 13.95 18.46 -12.57
N GLU A 485 13.14 18.94 -11.62
CA GLU A 485 13.47 20.10 -10.77
C GLU A 485 14.79 19.90 -10.01
N LEU A 486 14.98 18.71 -9.44
CA LEU A 486 16.22 18.32 -8.78
C LEU A 486 17.42 18.32 -9.73
N MET A 487 17.27 17.75 -10.92
CA MET A 487 18.31 17.75 -11.96
C MET A 487 18.69 19.17 -12.36
N ILE A 488 17.70 20.05 -12.58
CA ILE A 488 17.89 21.46 -12.91
C ILE A 488 18.68 22.18 -11.81
N ALA A 489 18.26 22.02 -10.55
CA ALA A 489 18.92 22.66 -9.40
C ALA A 489 20.37 22.17 -9.25
N THR A 490 20.58 20.86 -9.36
CA THR A 490 21.90 20.22 -9.26
C THR A 490 22.84 20.70 -10.37
N PHE A 491 22.35 20.72 -11.63
CA PHE A 491 23.14 21.13 -12.78
C PHE A 491 23.58 22.60 -12.67
N ARG A 492 22.67 23.51 -12.29
CA ARG A 492 22.97 24.93 -12.10
C ARG A 492 24.02 25.15 -11.01
N ALA A 493 23.88 24.46 -9.88
CA ALA A 493 24.85 24.54 -8.78
C ALA A 493 26.24 24.06 -9.23
N LEU A 494 26.32 22.93 -9.94
CA LEU A 494 27.58 22.42 -10.48
C LEU A 494 28.19 23.36 -11.54
N GLU A 495 27.39 23.95 -12.43
CA GLU A 495 27.87 24.86 -13.45
C GLU A 495 28.55 26.11 -12.85
N THR A 496 27.98 26.65 -11.75
CA THR A 496 28.57 27.81 -11.05
C THR A 496 29.92 27.51 -10.38
N SER A 497 30.27 26.23 -10.17
CA SER A 497 31.52 25.83 -9.50
C SER A 497 32.77 25.83 -10.39
N GLY A 498 32.64 26.11 -11.69
CA GLY A 498 33.75 26.64 -12.51
C GLY A 498 34.63 25.68 -13.31
N ASP A 499 34.34 24.38 -13.38
CA ASP A 499 35.02 23.44 -14.30
C ASP A 499 34.04 22.83 -15.32
N ARG A 500 34.04 23.39 -16.53
CA ARG A 500 33.20 22.92 -17.65
C ARG A 500 33.67 21.60 -18.25
N ASN A 501 34.96 21.25 -18.13
CA ASN A 501 35.51 20.05 -18.78
C ASN A 501 35.12 18.74 -18.08
N SER A 502 34.61 18.82 -16.85
CA SER A 502 34.16 17.67 -16.05
C SER A 502 32.68 17.74 -15.65
N LEU A 503 31.92 18.73 -16.14
CA LEU A 503 30.54 19.00 -15.70
C LEU A 503 29.61 17.80 -15.91
N VAL A 504 29.65 17.19 -17.10
CA VAL A 504 28.84 15.99 -17.46
C VAL A 504 29.14 14.84 -16.51
N SER A 505 30.42 14.52 -16.34
CA SER A 505 30.86 13.41 -15.49
C SER A 505 30.51 13.64 -14.02
N ARG A 506 30.70 14.87 -13.50
CA ARG A 506 30.32 15.24 -12.13
C ARG A 506 28.81 15.18 -11.91
N PHE A 507 28.03 15.65 -12.87
CA PHE A 507 26.57 15.60 -12.81
C PHE A 507 26.08 14.14 -12.78
N CYS A 508 26.49 13.32 -13.75
CA CYS A 508 26.09 11.91 -13.80
C CYS A 508 26.58 11.12 -12.58
N ALA A 509 27.80 11.38 -12.07
CA ALA A 509 28.33 10.71 -10.89
C ALA A 509 27.49 10.92 -9.62
N VAL A 510 26.74 12.02 -9.54
CA VAL A 510 25.90 12.36 -8.38
C VAL A 510 24.43 12.01 -8.61
N VAL A 511 23.88 12.38 -9.76
CA VAL A 511 22.44 12.25 -10.04
C VAL A 511 22.05 10.81 -10.35
N THR A 512 22.91 10.06 -11.05
CA THR A 512 22.58 8.68 -11.43
C THR A 512 22.42 7.75 -10.22
N PRO A 513 23.36 7.70 -9.24
CA PRO A 513 23.16 6.95 -8.00
C PRO A 513 21.89 7.34 -7.25
N LEU A 514 21.59 8.63 -7.22
CA LEU A 514 20.42 9.16 -6.54
C LEU A 514 19.12 8.69 -7.21
N VAL A 515 18.96 8.91 -8.52
CA VAL A 515 17.73 8.53 -9.24
C VAL A 515 17.48 7.03 -9.20
N SER A 516 18.51 6.20 -9.40
CA SER A 516 18.39 4.75 -9.24
C SER A 516 17.94 4.36 -7.83
N SER A 517 18.50 5.01 -6.79
CA SER A 517 18.12 4.72 -5.40
C SER A 517 16.72 5.22 -5.04
N VAL A 518 16.26 6.33 -5.62
CA VAL A 518 14.91 6.89 -5.43
C VAL A 518 13.86 5.90 -5.94
N MET A 519 14.07 5.38 -7.15
CA MET A 519 13.19 4.36 -7.73
C MET A 519 13.19 3.07 -6.91
N ALA A 520 14.37 2.57 -6.53
CA ALA A 520 14.49 1.37 -5.72
C ALA A 520 13.81 1.55 -4.35
N LEU A 521 13.95 2.71 -3.72
CA LEU A 521 13.30 3.01 -2.44
C LEU A 521 11.78 3.06 -2.56
N ASP A 522 11.25 3.74 -3.59
CA ASP A 522 9.81 3.81 -3.86
C ASP A 522 9.22 2.42 -4.12
N ALA A 523 9.91 1.63 -4.94
CA ALA A 523 9.51 0.26 -5.26
C ALA A 523 9.61 -0.69 -4.04
N ALA A 524 10.61 -0.51 -3.18
CA ALA A 524 10.77 -1.27 -1.93
C ALA A 524 9.75 -0.88 -0.83
N ARG A 525 9.37 0.40 -0.75
CA ARG A 525 8.37 0.91 0.21
C ARG A 525 6.94 0.56 -0.16
N SER A 526 6.68 0.38 -1.44
CA SER A 526 5.38 -0.11 -1.91
C SER A 526 5.09 -1.48 -1.28
N PHE A 527 3.88 -1.64 -0.70
CA PHE A 527 3.42 -2.77 0.14
C PHE A 527 4.06 -4.14 -0.22
N GLU A 528 4.82 -4.80 0.65
CA GLU A 528 5.36 -6.16 0.36
C GLU A 528 6.21 -6.29 -0.93
N SER A 529 7.03 -5.28 -1.25
CA SER A 529 8.11 -5.23 -2.25
C SER A 529 7.75 -5.72 -3.66
N LEU A 530 7.82 -4.82 -4.65
CA LEU A 530 7.68 -5.20 -6.06
C LEU A 530 8.59 -6.40 -6.36
N PRO A 531 8.01 -7.54 -6.75
CA PRO A 531 8.80 -8.70 -7.10
C PRO A 531 9.61 -8.44 -8.38
N GLY A 532 10.86 -8.89 -8.41
CA GLY A 532 11.76 -8.76 -9.57
C GLY A 532 13.06 -8.03 -9.28
N ARG A 533 13.98 -8.04 -10.25
CA ARG A 533 15.19 -7.20 -10.23
C ARG A 533 14.82 -5.75 -10.53
N TRP A 534 15.56 -4.80 -9.95
CA TRP A 534 15.29 -3.38 -10.16
C TRP A 534 15.47 -2.96 -11.61
N VAL A 535 16.41 -3.57 -12.32
CA VAL A 535 16.57 -3.36 -13.76
C VAL A 535 15.33 -3.78 -14.56
N ASP A 536 14.71 -4.92 -14.20
CA ASP A 536 13.51 -5.42 -14.88
C ASP A 536 12.29 -4.55 -14.56
N ILE A 537 12.16 -4.11 -13.30
CA ILE A 537 11.11 -3.19 -12.85
C ILE A 537 11.23 -1.83 -13.55
N PHE A 538 12.45 -1.35 -13.77
CA PHE A 538 12.70 -0.14 -14.54
C PHE A 538 12.32 -0.33 -16.01
N CYS A 539 12.83 -1.39 -16.66
CA CYS A 539 12.65 -1.65 -18.08
C CYS A 539 11.25 -2.09 -18.49
N GLY A 540 10.43 -2.57 -17.55
CA GLY A 540 9.10 -3.11 -17.83
C GLY A 540 8.21 -2.12 -18.59
N GLU A 541 8.17 -2.29 -19.90
CA GLU A 541 7.23 -1.63 -20.80
C GLU A 541 6.03 -2.56 -20.98
N THR A 542 4.84 -2.04 -20.71
CA THR A 542 3.60 -2.69 -21.14
C THR A 542 3.34 -2.28 -22.58
N ASP A 543 3.21 -3.25 -23.48
CA ASP A 543 3.04 -3.04 -24.92
C ASP A 543 2.01 -1.93 -25.27
N GLU A 544 2.45 -0.92 -26.03
CA GLU A 544 1.65 0.24 -26.49
C GLU A 544 0.42 -0.17 -27.32
N THR A 545 0.41 -1.39 -27.85
CA THR A 545 -0.64 -1.87 -28.76
C THR A 545 -1.94 -2.26 -28.07
N THR A 546 -1.96 -2.40 -26.74
CA THR A 546 -3.20 -2.62 -25.98
C THR A 546 -3.87 -1.30 -25.61
N GLN A 547 -4.50 -0.64 -26.62
CA GLN A 547 -5.55 0.35 -26.39
C GLN A 547 -6.77 -0.33 -25.73
N SER A 548 -6.65 -0.69 -24.45
CA SER A 548 -7.83 -0.89 -23.63
C SER A 548 -8.48 0.47 -23.42
N SER A 549 -9.81 0.53 -23.31
CA SER A 549 -10.55 1.76 -23.02
C SER A 549 -10.22 2.40 -21.64
N TRP A 550 -9.19 1.89 -20.95
CA TRP A 550 -8.57 2.42 -19.75
C TRP A 550 -7.09 2.70 -20.02
N GLY A 551 -6.77 3.94 -20.42
CA GLY A 551 -5.43 4.56 -20.34
C GLY A 551 -4.34 4.03 -21.29
N SER A 552 -3.68 4.95 -22.02
CA SER A 552 -2.33 4.70 -22.54
C SER A 552 -1.36 4.66 -21.34
N ASN A 553 -0.51 3.64 -21.25
CA ASN A 553 0.38 3.39 -20.10
C ASN A 553 1.59 4.35 -20.05
N LYS A 554 1.34 5.62 -19.75
CA LYS A 554 2.33 6.69 -19.55
C LYS A 554 3.10 6.63 -18.21
N ASN A 555 3.01 5.52 -17.49
CA ASN A 555 3.21 5.46 -16.05
C ASN A 555 4.25 4.40 -15.60
N SER A 556 5.27 4.07 -16.40
CA SER A 556 6.38 3.21 -15.91
C SER A 556 7.53 4.05 -15.34
N TYR A 557 8.41 3.46 -14.52
CA TYR A 557 9.59 4.18 -14.00
C TYR A 557 10.50 4.67 -15.13
N LYS A 558 10.71 3.86 -16.18
CA LYS A 558 11.48 4.27 -17.36
C LYS A 558 10.88 5.48 -18.06
N VAL A 559 9.57 5.50 -18.28
CA VAL A 559 8.89 6.66 -18.89
C VAL A 559 9.06 7.90 -18.01
N GLN A 560 8.83 7.78 -16.70
CA GLN A 560 8.96 8.91 -15.76
C GLN A 560 10.39 9.48 -15.71
N VAL A 561 11.40 8.62 -15.75
CA VAL A 561 12.82 9.02 -15.70
C VAL A 561 13.29 9.62 -17.02
N ILE A 562 12.87 9.06 -18.15
CA ILE A 562 13.13 9.63 -19.48
C ILE A 562 12.48 11.01 -19.58
N GLU A 563 11.20 11.13 -19.20
CA GLU A 563 10.47 12.40 -19.18
C GLU A 563 11.15 13.42 -18.26
N ALA A 564 11.59 13.02 -17.06
CA ALA A 564 12.34 13.90 -16.16
C ALA A 564 13.61 14.48 -16.81
N PHE A 565 14.36 13.61 -17.50
CA PHE A 565 15.62 13.97 -18.16
C PHE A 565 15.38 14.86 -19.40
N GLU A 566 14.35 14.56 -20.19
CA GLU A 566 13.94 15.38 -21.34
C GLU A 566 13.45 16.76 -20.89
N LEU A 567 12.66 16.85 -19.81
CA LEU A 567 12.25 18.12 -19.21
C LEU A 567 13.47 18.91 -18.70
N PHE A 568 14.42 18.24 -18.05
CA PHE A 568 15.64 18.86 -17.54
C PHE A 568 16.48 19.46 -18.69
N THR A 569 16.79 18.65 -19.69
CA THR A 569 17.63 19.06 -20.82
C THR A 569 16.96 20.16 -21.62
N SER A 570 15.64 20.05 -21.85
CA SER A 570 14.90 21.01 -22.67
C SER A 570 14.77 22.41 -22.06
N VAL A 571 14.72 22.51 -20.73
CA VAL A 571 14.56 23.77 -19.98
C VAL A 571 15.91 24.33 -19.48
N THR A 572 16.96 23.52 -19.45
CA THR A 572 18.27 23.94 -18.91
C THR A 572 19.27 24.28 -20.01
N LEU A 573 19.43 23.41 -21.01
CA LEU A 573 20.52 23.50 -21.97
C LEU A 573 20.23 24.51 -23.09
N GLU A 574 21.20 25.38 -23.34
CA GLU A 574 21.17 26.34 -24.45
C GLU A 574 21.58 25.67 -25.76
N CYS A 575 21.14 26.23 -26.89
CA CYS A 575 21.54 25.77 -28.21
C CYS A 575 23.00 26.21 -28.51
N GLU A 576 23.83 25.27 -28.95
CA GLU A 576 25.25 25.50 -29.24
C GLU A 576 25.52 25.95 -30.68
N PHE A 577 24.47 26.18 -31.48
CA PHE A 577 24.60 26.69 -32.85
C PHE A 577 25.33 28.03 -32.88
N GLN A 578 26.28 28.14 -33.80
CA GLN A 578 27.03 29.35 -34.11
C GLN A 578 26.98 29.64 -35.61
N ASP A 579 26.70 30.89 -35.97
CA ASP A 579 26.73 31.31 -37.38
C ASP A 579 28.16 31.55 -37.90
N GLU A 580 28.31 31.76 -39.21
CA GLU A 580 29.61 32.04 -39.85
C GLU A 580 30.33 33.27 -39.28
N SER A 581 29.59 34.18 -38.62
CA SER A 581 30.12 35.41 -38.01
C SER A 581 30.48 35.24 -36.53
N GLY A 582 30.36 34.02 -35.98
CA GLY A 582 30.68 33.72 -34.60
C GLY A 582 29.57 34.07 -33.59
N ARG A 583 28.37 34.47 -34.04
CA ARG A 583 27.24 34.79 -33.13
C ARG A 583 26.61 33.49 -32.65
N GLN A 584 26.40 33.39 -31.33
CA GLN A 584 25.88 32.19 -30.68
C GLN A 584 24.37 32.28 -30.43
N CYS A 585 23.68 31.15 -30.57
CA CYS A 585 22.29 31.00 -30.17
C CYS A 585 22.16 30.98 -28.64
N VAL A 586 21.11 31.60 -28.09
CA VAL A 586 20.79 31.57 -26.64
C VAL A 586 19.45 30.89 -26.34
N ASN A 587 18.75 30.43 -27.38
CA ASN A 587 17.47 29.76 -27.24
C ASN A 587 17.68 28.35 -26.67
N LYS A 588 16.78 27.95 -25.76
CA LYS A 588 16.71 26.59 -25.20
C LYS A 588 15.74 25.74 -26.00
N ASN A 589 15.89 24.41 -25.95
CA ASN A 589 15.08 23.49 -26.75
C ASN A 589 13.56 23.72 -26.57
N ALA A 590 13.08 23.86 -25.33
CA ALA A 590 11.66 24.06 -25.03
C ALA A 590 11.04 25.31 -25.68
N THR A 591 11.86 26.33 -25.98
CA THR A 591 11.42 27.60 -26.59
C THR A 591 12.06 27.86 -27.96
N HIS A 592 12.71 26.85 -28.57
CA HIS A 592 13.48 27.02 -29.80
C HIS A 592 12.56 27.01 -31.02
N GLN A 593 12.46 28.15 -31.70
CA GLN A 593 11.74 28.28 -32.98
C GLN A 593 12.69 28.60 -34.15
N CYS A 594 13.82 29.22 -33.84
CA CYS A 594 14.92 29.53 -34.76
C CYS A 594 16.17 29.86 -33.92
N HIS A 595 17.34 29.99 -34.56
CA HIS A 595 18.55 30.38 -33.84
C HIS A 595 18.57 31.89 -33.62
N GLN A 596 18.60 32.33 -32.36
CA GLN A 596 18.59 33.75 -31.99
C GLN A 596 19.67 34.06 -30.97
N ASN A 597 20.29 35.24 -31.09
CA ASN A 597 21.28 35.71 -30.14
C ASN A 597 20.62 36.44 -28.93
N SER A 598 21.42 36.87 -27.96
CA SER A 598 20.98 37.58 -26.74
C SER A 598 20.26 38.91 -26.98
N GLN A 599 20.32 39.48 -28.18
CA GLN A 599 19.58 40.67 -28.57
C GLN A 599 18.25 40.35 -29.28
N GLY A 600 17.88 39.06 -29.39
CA GLY A 600 16.68 38.59 -30.07
C GLY A 600 16.80 38.55 -31.60
N VAL A 601 17.99 38.79 -32.16
CA VAL A 601 18.22 38.78 -33.62
C VAL A 601 18.33 37.34 -34.10
N VAL A 602 17.56 37.00 -35.15
CA VAL A 602 17.63 35.69 -35.82
C VAL A 602 18.94 35.58 -36.59
N ILE A 603 19.76 34.60 -36.21
CA ILE A 603 21.09 34.34 -36.79
C ILE A 603 21.12 33.07 -37.66
N GLY A 604 20.06 32.25 -37.60
CA GLY A 604 19.95 31.04 -38.41
C GLY A 604 18.56 30.41 -38.34
N LYS A 605 18.30 29.46 -39.25
CA LYS A 605 17.13 28.59 -39.22
C LYS A 605 17.59 27.14 -39.25
N GLY A 606 17.06 26.32 -38.35
CA GLY A 606 17.47 24.94 -38.17
C GLY A 606 16.88 24.35 -36.89
N PRO A 607 17.03 23.04 -36.67
CA PRO A 607 16.66 22.41 -35.41
C PRO A 607 17.57 22.88 -34.27
N TYR A 608 17.17 22.59 -33.04
CA TYR A 608 18.04 22.73 -31.88
C TYR A 608 19.31 21.86 -32.03
N GLU A 609 20.47 22.40 -31.62
CA GLU A 609 21.77 21.71 -31.67
C GLU A 609 22.44 21.81 -30.29
N SER A 610 22.86 20.67 -29.71
CA SER A 610 23.64 20.62 -28.46
C SER A 610 24.43 19.30 -28.34
N GLN A 611 25.75 19.38 -28.48
CA GLN A 611 26.68 18.28 -28.20
C GLN A 611 26.67 17.92 -26.72
N LEU A 612 26.54 18.92 -25.84
CA LEU A 612 26.45 18.70 -24.40
C LEU A 612 25.24 17.82 -24.03
N SER A 613 24.10 18.01 -24.69
CA SER A 613 22.91 17.17 -24.50
C SER A 613 23.17 15.72 -24.92
N ASP A 614 23.83 15.52 -26.06
CA ASP A 614 24.17 14.18 -26.57
C ASP A 614 25.15 13.44 -25.63
N GLU A 615 26.18 14.15 -25.15
CA GLU A 615 27.15 13.62 -24.17
C GLU A 615 26.48 13.24 -22.84
N LEU A 616 25.58 14.11 -22.35
CA LEU A 616 24.79 13.86 -21.14
C LEU A 616 23.91 12.61 -21.30
N MET A 617 23.19 12.46 -22.42
CA MET A 617 22.32 11.30 -22.67
C MET A 617 23.10 9.98 -22.61
N VAL A 618 24.24 9.90 -23.30
CA VAL A 618 25.05 8.66 -23.37
C VAL A 618 25.62 8.29 -22.00
N GLN A 619 26.17 9.25 -21.25
CA GLN A 619 26.69 8.97 -19.90
C GLN A 619 25.58 8.66 -18.91
N TRP A 620 24.45 9.34 -19.02
CA TRP A 620 23.26 9.13 -18.19
C TRP A 620 22.71 7.72 -18.32
N GLU A 621 22.43 7.25 -19.54
CA GLU A 621 21.87 5.92 -19.77
C GLU A 621 22.81 4.82 -19.26
N ASN A 622 24.07 4.86 -19.66
CA ASN A 622 25.07 3.88 -19.25
C ASN A 622 25.24 3.86 -17.72
N GLY A 623 25.29 5.03 -17.10
CA GLY A 623 25.38 5.15 -15.65
C GLY A 623 24.16 4.54 -14.95
N LEU A 624 22.95 4.83 -15.44
CA LEU A 624 21.70 4.42 -14.80
C LEU A 624 21.55 2.90 -14.81
N TYR A 625 21.78 2.25 -15.95
CA TYR A 625 21.75 0.79 -16.06
C TYR A 625 22.84 0.15 -15.20
N SER A 626 24.08 0.64 -15.27
CA SER A 626 25.19 0.11 -14.47
C SER A 626 24.91 0.23 -12.96
N ARG A 627 24.31 1.33 -12.50
CA ARG A 627 23.96 1.49 -11.09
C ARG A 627 22.82 0.57 -10.67
N LEU A 628 21.76 0.42 -11.47
CA LEU A 628 20.66 -0.50 -11.18
C LEU A 628 21.15 -1.95 -11.05
N GLU A 629 22.03 -2.40 -11.93
CA GLU A 629 22.67 -3.72 -11.84
C GLU A 629 23.49 -3.88 -10.55
N THR A 630 24.24 -2.85 -10.17
CA THR A 630 25.03 -2.86 -8.93
C THR A 630 24.12 -2.88 -7.69
N LEU A 631 23.00 -2.14 -7.72
CA LEU A 631 22.00 -2.15 -6.65
C LEU A 631 21.37 -3.54 -6.48
N ASP A 632 21.08 -4.23 -7.59
CA ASP A 632 20.58 -5.60 -7.54
C ASP A 632 21.60 -6.53 -6.86
N GLN A 633 22.89 -6.43 -7.21
CA GLN A 633 23.96 -7.23 -6.57
C GLN A 633 24.12 -6.93 -5.07
N GLU A 634 24.02 -5.65 -4.67
CA GLU A 634 24.11 -5.25 -3.26
C GLU A 634 22.95 -5.85 -2.42
N ILE A 635 21.76 -5.99 -3.03
CA ILE A 635 20.55 -6.48 -2.38
C ILE A 635 20.39 -8.01 -2.46
N ASP A 636 21.01 -8.69 -3.43
CA ASP A 636 20.95 -10.16 -3.60
C ASP A 636 21.40 -10.95 -2.36
N SER A 637 22.10 -10.30 -1.43
CA SER A 637 22.50 -10.86 -0.14
C SER A 637 21.39 -10.89 0.93
N GLN A 638 20.19 -10.38 0.65
CA GLN A 638 19.12 -10.19 1.64
C GLN A 638 17.97 -11.18 1.46
N ASP A 639 17.68 -11.97 2.50
CA ASP A 639 16.69 -13.06 2.44
C ASP A 639 15.26 -12.65 2.80
N THR A 640 15.05 -11.44 3.34
CA THR A 640 13.72 -10.98 3.81
C THR A 640 13.32 -9.63 3.21
N PRO A 641 12.03 -9.39 2.94
CA PRO A 641 11.55 -8.09 2.45
C PRO A 641 11.93 -6.92 3.37
N GLN A 642 11.94 -7.13 4.69
CA GLN A 642 12.35 -6.08 5.63
C GLN A 642 13.85 -5.77 5.55
N ALA A 643 14.69 -6.80 5.46
CA ALA A 643 16.13 -6.62 5.31
C ALA A 643 16.48 -5.94 3.97
N MET A 644 15.74 -6.28 2.90
CA MET A 644 15.82 -5.58 1.62
C MET A 644 15.43 -4.11 1.76
N ARG A 645 14.28 -3.79 2.38
CA ARG A 645 13.86 -2.39 2.63
C ARG A 645 14.92 -1.59 3.40
N ASN A 646 15.43 -2.15 4.50
CA ASN A 646 16.45 -1.50 5.33
C ASN A 646 17.74 -1.25 4.54
N THR A 647 18.15 -2.22 3.72
CA THR A 647 19.34 -2.11 2.86
C THR A 647 19.14 -1.05 1.78
N THR A 648 17.99 -1.06 1.09
CA THR A 648 17.64 -0.04 0.10
C THR A 648 17.61 1.35 0.70
N TRP A 649 17.03 1.52 1.91
CA TRP A 649 17.04 2.79 2.63
C TRP A 649 18.46 3.29 2.92
N ARG A 650 19.35 2.42 3.41
CA ARG A 650 20.76 2.78 3.68
C ARG A 650 21.48 3.23 2.41
N ILE A 651 21.30 2.51 1.31
CA ILE A 651 21.90 2.87 0.02
C ILE A 651 21.36 4.22 -0.47
N HIS A 652 20.05 4.42 -0.37
CA HIS A 652 19.40 5.68 -0.72
C HIS A 652 19.88 6.85 0.14
N SER A 653 19.92 6.70 1.48
CA SER A 653 20.42 7.73 2.39
C SER A 653 21.84 8.16 2.02
N SER A 654 22.72 7.19 1.73
CA SER A 654 24.08 7.47 1.28
C SER A 654 24.13 8.20 -0.06
N ALA A 655 23.25 7.88 -1.02
CA ALA A 655 23.18 8.58 -2.29
C ALA A 655 22.70 10.04 -2.12
N VAL A 656 21.71 10.27 -1.25
CA VAL A 656 21.21 11.61 -0.91
C VAL A 656 22.29 12.43 -0.20
N GLU A 657 22.95 11.86 0.81
CA GLU A 657 24.08 12.51 1.50
C GLU A 657 25.22 12.83 0.53
N GLY A 658 25.51 11.92 -0.40
CA GLY A 658 26.50 12.12 -1.47
C GLY A 658 26.16 13.31 -2.37
N LEU A 659 24.88 13.53 -2.71
CA LEU A 659 24.42 14.70 -3.45
C LEU A 659 24.72 16.00 -2.71
N TYR A 660 24.28 16.11 -1.44
CA TYR A 660 24.45 17.34 -0.67
C TYR A 660 25.92 17.59 -0.30
N SER A 661 26.72 16.54 -0.12
CA SER A 661 28.17 16.68 0.08
C SER A 661 28.89 17.13 -1.19
N ALA A 662 28.46 16.69 -2.37
CA ALA A 662 29.08 17.07 -3.64
C ALA A 662 28.62 18.47 -4.13
N VAL A 663 27.43 18.90 -3.69
CA VAL A 663 26.78 20.14 -4.14
C VAL A 663 26.30 20.94 -2.93
N GLU A 664 27.23 21.50 -2.16
CA GLU A 664 26.94 22.24 -0.92
C GLU A 664 26.01 23.46 -1.12
N SER A 665 25.99 24.03 -2.33
CA SER A 665 25.11 25.15 -2.70
C SER A 665 23.72 24.73 -3.18
N LEU A 666 23.37 23.44 -3.09
CA LEU A 666 22.05 22.95 -3.49
C LEU A 666 21.00 23.44 -2.48
N ASP A 667 20.10 24.30 -2.94
CA ASP A 667 18.94 24.75 -2.16
C ASP A 667 17.66 24.28 -2.83
N ILE A 668 16.94 23.39 -2.13
CA ILE A 668 15.64 22.87 -2.55
C ILE A 668 14.57 23.09 -1.47
N GLN A 669 14.82 23.97 -0.50
CA GLN A 669 13.89 24.21 0.62
C GLN A 669 12.56 24.82 0.18
N ASP A 670 12.53 25.42 -1.00
CA ASP A 670 11.31 25.96 -1.61
C ASP A 670 10.54 24.96 -2.48
N LEU A 671 11.08 23.73 -2.65
CA LEU A 671 10.34 22.65 -3.30
C LEU A 671 9.41 22.00 -2.28
N MET A 672 8.12 21.88 -2.62
CA MET A 672 7.09 21.24 -1.80
C MET A 672 7.18 19.70 -1.83
N VAL A 673 8.39 19.17 -1.93
CA VAL A 673 8.71 17.74 -2.03
C VAL A 673 9.57 17.31 -0.85
N CYS A 674 9.45 16.05 -0.45
CA CYS A 674 10.33 15.47 0.56
C CYS A 674 11.79 15.51 0.07
N SER A 675 12.65 16.21 0.82
CA SER A 675 14.07 16.40 0.49
C SER A 675 14.92 15.12 0.61
N TRP A 676 14.33 14.03 1.12
CA TRP A 676 14.95 12.70 1.17
C TRP A 676 14.55 11.86 -0.04
N CYS A 677 13.28 11.47 -0.14
CA CYS A 677 12.88 10.50 -1.16
C CYS A 677 12.63 11.11 -2.54
N PHE A 678 12.37 12.41 -2.65
CA PHE A 678 11.95 13.09 -3.89
C PHE A 678 10.66 12.53 -4.55
N CYS A 679 10.04 11.50 -3.95
CA CYS A 679 8.83 10.83 -4.43
C CYS A 679 7.55 11.36 -3.80
N ASN A 680 7.57 11.67 -2.50
CA ASN A 680 6.39 12.05 -1.74
C ASN A 680 6.37 13.54 -1.43
N ASP A 681 5.17 14.09 -1.25
CA ASP A 681 5.01 15.42 -0.67
C ASP A 681 5.57 15.46 0.76
N SER A 682 6.17 16.59 1.10
CA SER A 682 6.54 16.85 2.49
C SER A 682 5.28 16.93 3.34
N SER A 683 5.30 16.32 4.52
CA SER A 683 4.23 16.45 5.52
C SER A 683 4.64 17.38 6.66
N GLU A 684 5.94 17.47 6.93
CA GLU A 684 6.52 18.28 8.00
C GLU A 684 7.75 19.05 7.48
N LEU A 685 8.12 20.13 8.19
CA LEU A 685 9.38 20.84 7.99
C LEU A 685 10.29 20.62 9.20
N LEU A 686 11.54 20.22 8.95
CA LEU A 686 12.56 20.14 10.00
C LEU A 686 13.04 21.53 10.40
N ALA A 687 13.72 21.64 11.55
CA ALA A 687 14.24 22.92 12.06
C ALA A 687 15.26 23.61 11.12
N CYS A 688 15.84 22.87 10.17
CA CYS A 688 16.71 23.42 9.13
C CYS A 688 15.98 23.95 7.89
N GLY A 689 14.66 23.75 7.77
CA GLY A 689 13.85 24.14 6.62
C GLY A 689 13.60 23.03 5.60
N HIS A 690 14.29 21.89 5.68
CA HIS A 690 14.05 20.77 4.76
C HIS A 690 12.69 20.10 5.03
N GLY A 691 11.92 19.91 3.96
CA GLY A 691 10.66 19.20 4.00
C GLY A 691 10.85 17.69 4.02
N ILE A 692 10.03 17.01 4.81
CA ILE A 692 10.10 15.55 4.98
C ILE A 692 8.70 14.93 4.99
N CYS A 693 8.53 13.80 4.29
CA CYS A 693 7.28 13.04 4.32
C CYS A 693 7.23 12.09 5.54
N ASN A 694 6.04 11.68 5.96
CA ASN A 694 5.84 10.79 7.12
C ASN A 694 6.66 9.49 7.01
N ALA A 695 6.77 8.92 5.80
CA ALA A 695 7.54 7.69 5.58
C ALA A 695 9.04 7.90 5.82
N CYS A 696 9.64 8.98 5.28
CA CYS A 696 11.05 9.27 5.54
C CYS A 696 11.29 9.71 6.98
N LEU A 697 10.35 10.46 7.57
CA LEU A 697 10.42 10.90 8.96
C LEU A 697 10.47 9.69 9.91
N ALA A 698 9.67 8.66 9.64
CA ALA A 698 9.68 7.40 10.41
C ALA A 698 11.02 6.64 10.33
N GLU A 699 11.77 6.75 9.22
CA GLU A 699 13.06 6.07 9.06
C GLU A 699 14.21 6.78 9.79
N ILE A 700 14.21 8.12 9.80
CA ILE A 700 15.29 8.90 10.43
C ILE A 700 15.06 9.16 11.93
N ALA A 701 13.83 8.98 12.41
CA ALA A 701 13.48 9.29 13.78
C ALA A 701 13.76 8.12 14.72
N VAL A 702 14.28 8.44 15.90
CA VAL A 702 14.58 7.48 16.96
C VAL A 702 13.58 7.61 18.11
N PRO A 703 13.25 6.54 18.83
CA PRO A 703 12.50 6.65 20.08
C PRO A 703 13.29 7.50 21.08
N ASP A 704 12.66 8.51 21.65
CA ASP A 704 13.29 9.43 22.62
C ASP A 704 12.75 9.27 24.05
N SER A 705 11.83 8.32 24.25
CA SER A 705 11.27 7.98 25.56
C SER A 705 11.18 6.46 25.73
N GLU A 706 11.69 5.96 26.86
CA GLU A 706 11.52 4.56 27.27
C GLU A 706 10.08 4.27 27.74
N ILE A 707 9.34 5.31 28.15
CA ILE A 707 7.97 5.20 28.68
C ILE A 707 6.94 5.22 27.55
N ASP A 708 7.16 6.06 26.53
CA ASP A 708 6.25 6.22 25.40
C ASP A 708 6.99 6.18 24.07
N GLN A 709 7.05 4.99 23.46
CA GLN A 709 7.77 4.74 22.22
C GLN A 709 7.20 5.48 20.98
N ARG A 710 6.02 6.11 21.12
CA ARG A 710 5.40 6.95 20.09
C ARG A 710 6.09 8.31 19.99
N ILE A 711 6.75 8.75 21.07
CA ILE A 711 7.54 9.98 21.06
C ILE A 711 8.83 9.69 20.31
N LYS A 712 8.89 10.22 19.09
CA LYS A 712 10.04 10.10 18.22
C LYS A 712 10.75 11.44 18.14
N ALA A 713 12.07 11.39 18.02
CA ALA A 713 12.90 12.57 17.83
C ALA A 713 13.81 12.42 16.62
N VAL A 714 14.04 13.53 15.92
CA VAL A 714 15.10 13.68 14.93
C VAL A 714 16.15 14.60 15.53
N HIS A 715 17.36 14.09 15.78
CA HIS A 715 18.44 14.85 16.41
C HIS A 715 19.27 15.66 15.41
N SER A 716 19.21 15.32 14.12
CA SER A 716 20.02 15.98 13.10
C SER A 716 19.45 15.83 11.70
N CYS A 717 19.77 16.78 10.83
CA CYS A 717 19.55 16.64 9.40
C CYS A 717 20.86 16.28 8.67
N GLY A 718 20.83 15.13 7.98
CA GLY A 718 21.94 14.63 7.16
C GLY A 718 22.11 15.34 5.80
N LEU A 719 21.18 16.22 5.42
CA LEU A 719 21.24 17.00 4.17
C LEU A 719 22.12 18.26 4.30
N HIS A 720 23.16 18.17 5.12
CA HIS A 720 24.13 19.22 5.40
C HIS A 720 25.51 18.62 5.56
N ASN A 721 26.55 19.37 5.19
CA ASN A 721 27.93 19.01 5.38
C ASN A 721 28.65 20.06 6.25
N PRO A 722 29.02 19.77 7.52
CA PRO A 722 28.65 18.57 8.27
C PRO A 722 27.15 18.52 8.61
N SER A 723 26.65 17.37 9.04
CA SER A 723 25.24 17.21 9.43
C SER A 723 24.83 18.22 10.49
N ARG A 724 23.65 18.81 10.32
CA ARG A 724 23.16 19.86 11.21
C ARG A 724 22.45 19.25 12.41
N LEU A 725 23.06 19.36 13.58
CA LEU A 725 22.45 18.97 14.85
C LEU A 725 21.31 19.94 15.21
N PHE A 726 20.25 19.39 15.80
CA PHE A 726 19.11 20.12 16.34
C PHE A 726 19.20 20.17 17.86
N ASP A 727 19.16 21.39 18.40
CA ASP A 727 19.09 21.64 19.83
C ASP A 727 17.99 22.69 20.12
N PRO A 728 16.84 22.26 20.67
CA PRO A 728 16.46 20.87 20.98
C PRO A 728 16.20 20.01 19.73
N PRO A 729 16.17 18.67 19.84
CA PRO A 729 15.76 17.78 18.75
C PRO A 729 14.34 18.08 18.23
N PHE A 730 14.03 17.62 17.02
CA PHE A 730 12.69 17.73 16.45
C PHE A 730 11.80 16.55 16.91
N HIS A 731 10.84 16.81 17.78
CA HIS A 731 9.93 15.79 18.31
C HIS A 731 8.60 15.74 17.59
N PHE A 732 8.03 14.53 17.50
CA PHE A 732 6.67 14.30 17.02
C PHE A 732 6.07 13.02 17.62
N PHE A 733 4.74 12.91 17.56
CA PHE A 733 4.03 11.68 17.91
C PHE A 733 3.82 10.82 16.67
N GLN A 734 4.47 9.65 16.64
CA GLN A 734 4.20 8.63 15.63
C GLN A 734 2.97 7.82 16.07
N LEU A 735 1.90 7.94 15.30
CA LEU A 735 0.62 7.31 15.57
C LEU A 735 0.22 6.44 14.37
N PRO A 736 -0.21 5.18 14.55
CA PRO A 736 -0.53 4.30 13.41
C PRO A 736 -1.60 4.90 12.48
N ASP A 737 -1.49 4.63 11.18
CA ASP A 737 -2.32 5.26 10.15
C ASP A 737 -3.82 4.93 10.29
N GLN A 738 -4.15 3.76 10.84
CA GLN A 738 -5.52 3.24 10.94
C GLN A 738 -6.28 3.74 12.16
N ILE A 739 -5.70 4.62 12.99
CA ILE A 739 -6.35 5.12 14.21
C ILE A 739 -7.11 6.41 13.94
N SER A 740 -8.27 6.51 14.59
CA SER A 740 -9.09 7.70 14.55
C SER A 740 -8.44 8.91 15.23
N ARG A 741 -8.45 10.03 14.51
CA ARG A 741 -7.97 11.35 14.94
C ARG A 741 -9.02 12.18 15.68
N ARG A 742 -8.54 13.10 16.52
CA ARG A 742 -9.32 14.01 17.37
C ARG A 742 -9.26 15.41 16.78
N ILE A 743 -10.42 15.98 16.46
CA ILE A 743 -10.56 17.20 15.67
C ILE A 743 -11.37 18.22 16.47
N LEU A 744 -10.86 19.45 16.54
CA LEU A 744 -11.55 20.61 17.11
C LEU A 744 -11.90 21.58 15.99
N SER A 745 -13.15 22.01 15.93
CA SER A 745 -13.66 23.03 15.01
C SER A 745 -14.21 24.21 15.80
N LEU A 746 -13.75 25.42 15.49
CA LEU A 746 -14.13 26.66 16.15
C LEU A 746 -14.80 27.62 15.16
N ASP A 747 -16.08 27.90 15.40
CA ASP A 747 -16.83 28.83 14.55
C ASP A 747 -16.31 30.27 14.62
N GLY A 748 -16.56 31.05 13.57
CA GLY A 748 -16.42 32.51 13.60
C GLY A 748 -17.66 33.19 14.18
N ASP A 749 -17.48 34.30 14.92
CA ASP A 749 -18.45 35.39 15.12
C ASP A 749 -17.95 36.41 16.18
N GLY A 750 -17.10 37.35 15.76
CA GLY A 750 -16.83 38.61 16.48
C GLY A 750 -16.70 38.52 18.02
N ALA A 751 -17.35 39.48 18.72
CA ALA A 751 -17.20 39.68 20.17
C ALA A 751 -17.67 38.52 21.07
N HIS A 752 -18.33 37.49 20.52
CA HIS A 752 -18.85 36.34 21.27
C HIS A 752 -17.84 35.22 21.49
N GLY A 753 -16.58 35.35 21.03
CA GLY A 753 -15.52 34.35 21.21
C GLY A 753 -15.26 33.93 22.67
N VAL A 754 -15.69 34.74 23.65
CA VAL A 754 -15.64 34.40 25.08
C VAL A 754 -16.46 33.14 25.39
N ILE A 755 -17.55 32.89 24.66
CA ILE A 755 -18.37 31.68 24.82
C ILE A 755 -17.55 30.42 24.54
N GLN A 756 -16.81 30.39 23.42
CA GLN A 756 -15.93 29.27 23.08
C GLN A 756 -14.86 29.05 24.15
N THR A 757 -14.20 30.11 24.62
CA THR A 757 -13.18 30.00 25.68
C THR A 757 -13.77 29.45 26.99
N SER A 758 -14.99 29.85 27.34
CA SER A 758 -15.69 29.35 28.54
C SER A 758 -16.03 27.86 28.44
N ILE A 759 -16.47 27.40 27.25
CA ILE A 759 -16.75 25.99 26.99
C ILE A 759 -15.46 25.17 27.04
N LEU A 760 -14.39 25.62 26.36
CA LEU A 760 -13.08 24.98 26.40
C LEU A 760 -12.52 24.89 27.82
N LYS A 761 -12.66 25.96 28.63
CA LYS A 761 -12.23 25.94 30.04
C LYS A 761 -13.02 24.92 30.86
N ASN A 762 -14.32 24.79 30.61
CA ASN A 762 -15.14 23.78 31.28
C ASN A 762 -14.69 22.36 30.93
N ILE A 763 -14.36 22.10 29.66
CA ILE A 763 -13.83 20.81 29.20
C ILE A 763 -12.47 20.55 29.86
N GLU A 764 -11.54 21.49 29.80
CA GLU A 764 -10.21 21.39 30.41
C GLU A 764 -10.29 21.08 31.91
N ASN A 765 -11.13 21.81 32.65
CA ASN A 765 -11.34 21.57 34.09
C ASN A 765 -11.92 20.18 34.37
N ARG A 766 -12.79 19.65 33.51
CA ARG A 766 -13.36 18.31 33.65
C ARG A 766 -12.36 17.20 33.32
N LEU A 767 -11.38 17.49 32.48
CA LEU A 767 -10.24 16.61 32.19
C LEU A 767 -9.17 16.66 33.30
N GLY A 768 -9.37 17.50 34.33
CA GLY A 768 -8.49 17.62 35.50
C GLY A 768 -7.77 18.97 35.60
N GLY A 769 -7.76 19.78 34.54
CA GLY A 769 -7.16 21.13 34.54
C GLY A 769 -5.63 21.18 34.53
N GLU A 770 -4.95 20.03 34.50
CA GLU A 770 -3.48 19.93 34.54
C GLU A 770 -2.86 19.88 33.14
N ILE A 771 -3.57 19.28 32.17
CA ILE A 771 -3.11 19.13 30.79
C ILE A 771 -3.83 20.18 29.93
N PRO A 772 -3.09 21.06 29.22
CA PRO A 772 -3.70 22.02 28.30
C PRO A 772 -4.57 21.34 27.25
N ILE A 773 -5.73 21.92 26.97
CA ILE A 773 -6.74 21.32 26.06
C ILE A 773 -6.20 20.99 24.66
N ARG A 774 -5.18 21.72 24.18
CA ARG A 774 -4.54 21.48 22.87
C ARG A 774 -4.00 20.06 22.69
N HIS A 775 -3.50 19.43 23.76
CA HIS A 775 -2.84 18.12 23.68
C HIS A 775 -3.82 16.96 23.44
N PHE A 776 -5.13 17.24 23.54
CA PHE A 776 -6.17 16.27 23.25
C PHE A 776 -6.63 16.28 21.78
N PHE A 777 -6.15 17.22 20.96
CA PHE A 777 -6.58 17.36 19.57
C PHE A 777 -5.40 17.26 18.60
N ASP A 778 -5.59 16.47 17.54
CA ASP A 778 -4.61 16.26 16.46
C ASP A 778 -4.73 17.35 15.37
N LEU A 779 -5.94 17.92 15.20
CA LEU A 779 -6.26 18.98 14.24
C LEU A 779 -7.19 20.02 14.88
N ILE A 780 -6.87 21.31 14.71
CA ILE A 780 -7.71 22.43 15.12
C ILE A 780 -8.01 23.33 13.91
N GLY A 781 -9.28 23.42 13.53
CA GLY A 781 -9.77 24.32 12.48
C GLY A 781 -10.55 25.49 13.05
N GLY A 782 -10.37 26.70 12.52
CA GLY A 782 -11.09 27.88 12.99
C GLY A 782 -11.49 28.86 11.88
N SER A 783 -12.59 29.59 12.08
CA SER A 783 -13.03 30.69 11.21
C SER A 783 -13.09 31.99 12.00
N GLY A 784 -12.70 33.13 11.43
CA GLY A 784 -12.82 34.44 12.09
C GLY A 784 -12.14 34.49 13.47
N THR A 785 -12.94 34.77 14.49
CA THR A 785 -12.50 34.77 15.90
C THR A 785 -12.14 33.38 16.41
N GLY A 786 -12.82 32.34 15.95
CA GLY A 786 -12.44 30.94 16.16
C GLY A 786 -11.10 30.61 15.49
N GLY A 787 -10.78 31.24 14.36
CA GLY A 787 -9.48 31.14 13.69
C GLY A 787 -8.33 31.73 14.53
N LEU A 788 -8.54 32.92 15.10
CA LEU A 788 -7.57 33.52 16.04
C LEU A 788 -7.38 32.66 17.30
N LEU A 789 -8.47 32.07 17.81
CA LEU A 789 -8.42 31.16 18.95
C LEU A 789 -7.67 29.85 18.62
N ALA A 790 -7.89 29.29 17.43
CA ALA A 790 -7.17 28.12 16.92
C ALA A 790 -5.66 28.38 16.82
N ILE A 791 -5.27 29.53 16.26
CA ILE A 791 -3.86 29.94 16.21
C ILE A 791 -3.30 30.13 17.62
N GLY A 792 -4.02 30.81 18.51
CA GLY A 792 -3.62 31.04 19.91
C GLY A 792 -3.29 29.75 20.66
N ILE A 793 -4.21 28.80 20.65
CA ILE A 793 -4.08 27.55 21.42
C ILE A 793 -3.12 26.57 20.73
N GLY A 794 -3.21 26.44 19.40
CA GLY A 794 -2.46 25.44 18.65
C GLY A 794 -1.04 25.82 18.26
N ILE A 795 -0.77 27.11 17.97
CA ILE A 795 0.55 27.60 17.52
C ILE A 795 1.17 28.54 18.58
N GLY A 796 0.38 29.45 19.16
CA GLY A 796 0.84 30.55 20.00
C GLY A 796 1.10 30.24 21.48
N ASP A 797 0.94 28.98 21.91
CA ASP A 797 1.12 28.54 23.30
C ASP A 797 0.22 29.28 24.33
N TRP A 798 -1.02 29.57 23.93
CA TRP A 798 -2.02 30.15 24.84
C TRP A 798 -2.76 29.04 25.59
N ASP A 799 -2.69 29.09 26.92
CA ASP A 799 -3.67 28.42 27.75
C ASP A 799 -5.04 29.11 27.63
N VAL A 800 -6.11 28.42 28.04
CA VAL A 800 -7.47 28.94 27.90
C VAL A 800 -7.66 30.27 28.67
N ASP A 801 -6.95 30.47 29.77
CA ASP A 801 -7.04 31.70 30.57
C ASP A 801 -6.37 32.90 29.87
N LYS A 802 -5.25 32.69 29.17
CA LYS A 802 -4.63 33.69 28.29
C LYS A 802 -5.56 34.04 27.13
N CYS A 803 -6.25 33.06 26.55
CA CYS A 803 -7.22 33.30 25.46
C CYS A 803 -8.31 34.29 25.88
N VAL A 804 -8.86 34.14 27.09
CA VAL A 804 -9.89 35.04 27.65
C VAL A 804 -9.41 36.50 27.68
N ASN A 805 -8.12 36.74 27.92
CA ASN A 805 -7.55 38.09 28.02
C ASN A 805 -7.07 38.65 26.67
N ARG A 806 -6.51 37.81 25.79
CA ARG A 806 -5.89 38.23 24.53
C ARG A 806 -6.88 38.35 23.38
N LEU A 807 -7.84 37.43 23.31
CA LEU A 807 -8.80 37.37 22.20
C LEU A 807 -9.67 38.65 22.11
N PRO A 808 -10.23 39.20 23.21
CA PRO A 808 -11.02 40.43 23.13
C PRO A 808 -10.24 41.62 22.57
N ASN A 809 -8.95 41.75 22.92
CA ASN A 809 -8.10 42.84 22.42
C ASN A 809 -7.89 42.74 20.90
N LEU A 810 -7.69 41.53 20.37
CA LEU A 810 -7.57 41.31 18.92
C LEU A 810 -8.89 41.57 18.19
N VAL A 811 -10.02 41.17 18.79
CA VAL A 811 -11.34 41.42 18.21
C VAL A 811 -11.68 42.91 18.23
N GLN A 812 -11.34 43.65 19.29
CA GLN A 812 -11.54 45.10 19.34
C GLN A 812 -10.60 45.86 18.39
N ALA A 813 -9.38 45.36 18.17
CA ALA A 813 -8.45 45.93 17.20
C ALA A 813 -8.97 45.82 15.75
N LYS A 814 -9.78 44.81 15.44
CA LYS A 814 -10.49 44.63 14.14
C LYS A 814 -11.41 45.81 13.81
N ASP A 815 -11.97 46.47 14.82
CA ASP A 815 -12.86 47.63 14.66
C ASP A 815 -12.08 48.94 14.40
N CYS A 816 -10.74 48.89 14.44
CA CYS A 816 -9.85 50.03 14.27
C CYS A 816 -9.04 49.90 12.96
N MET A 817 -9.15 50.86 12.04
CA MET A 817 -8.44 50.91 10.73
C MET A 817 -7.07 50.19 10.67
N GLY A 818 -7.02 49.06 9.96
CA GLY A 818 -5.87 48.35 9.36
C GLY A 818 -4.53 48.25 10.12
N ARG A 819 -3.81 49.38 10.25
CA ARG A 819 -2.44 49.41 10.82
C ARG A 819 -2.39 49.06 12.31
N LYS A 820 -3.50 49.27 13.05
CA LYS A 820 -3.59 48.88 14.46
C LYS A 820 -3.82 47.37 14.63
N HIS A 821 -4.41 46.69 13.64
CA HIS A 821 -4.72 45.25 13.72
C HIS A 821 -3.48 44.38 13.54
N GLU A 822 -2.65 44.68 12.54
CA GLU A 822 -1.35 43.99 12.34
C GLU A 822 -0.44 44.12 13.57
N GLN A 823 -0.39 45.31 14.16
CA GLN A 823 0.33 45.58 15.41
C GLN A 823 -0.26 44.77 16.56
N ALA A 824 -1.58 44.76 16.74
CA ALA A 824 -2.24 43.97 17.78
C ALA A 824 -1.97 42.45 17.64
N ILE A 825 -1.94 41.92 16.40
CA ILE A 825 -1.55 40.53 16.13
C ILE A 825 -0.09 40.31 16.54
N GLY A 826 0.82 41.17 16.11
CA GLY A 826 2.23 41.07 16.48
C GLY A 826 2.47 41.18 17.99
N ASP A 827 1.71 42.02 18.69
CA ASP A 827 1.77 42.19 20.15
C ASP A 827 1.18 40.98 20.89
N ALA A 828 0.11 40.36 20.36
CA ALA A 828 -0.55 39.22 20.99
C ALA A 828 0.23 37.91 20.85
N PHE A 829 0.87 37.69 19.69
CA PHE A 829 1.62 36.47 19.38
C PHE A 829 3.13 36.60 19.57
N GLY A 830 3.65 37.83 19.63
CA GLY A 830 5.08 38.14 19.55
C GLY A 830 5.52 38.30 18.09
N GLN A 831 6.35 39.33 17.83
CA GLN A 831 6.76 39.68 16.46
C GLN A 831 7.52 38.55 15.75
N ASP A 832 8.36 37.83 16.48
CA ASP A 832 9.12 36.71 15.92
C ASP A 832 8.18 35.61 15.41
N VAL A 833 7.22 35.18 16.22
CA VAL A 833 6.24 34.13 15.87
C VAL A 833 5.29 34.62 14.76
N ALA A 834 4.82 35.86 14.84
CA ALA A 834 3.92 36.43 13.84
C ALA A 834 4.57 36.52 12.44
N SER A 835 5.89 36.74 12.38
CA SER A 835 6.66 36.85 11.12
C SER A 835 7.08 35.52 10.50
N GLN A 836 6.91 34.39 11.21
CA GLN A 836 7.23 33.06 10.68
C GLN A 836 6.34 32.71 9.48
N ARG A 837 6.88 31.92 8.53
CA ARG A 837 6.07 31.22 7.52
C ARG A 837 4.97 30.44 8.26
N ILE A 838 3.73 30.52 7.80
CA ILE A 838 2.62 29.80 8.45
C ILE A 838 2.93 28.29 8.51
N ILE A 839 3.48 27.73 7.43
CA ILE A 839 3.94 26.34 7.38
C ILE A 839 5.09 26.15 8.38
N GLY A 840 4.92 25.18 9.27
CA GLY A 840 5.92 24.85 10.30
C GLY A 840 6.02 25.89 11.42
N SER A 841 5.15 26.90 11.46
CA SER A 841 5.14 27.91 12.54
C SER A 841 4.89 27.29 13.91
N ARG A 842 5.64 27.76 14.92
CA ARG A 842 5.60 27.29 16.32
C ARG A 842 5.95 28.43 17.28
N ALA A 843 5.40 28.39 18.49
CA ALA A 843 5.80 29.30 19.57
C ALA A 843 7.30 29.16 19.89
N SER A 844 7.97 30.28 20.11
CA SER A 844 9.41 30.38 20.37
C SER A 844 9.80 30.33 21.87
N THR A 845 8.89 29.95 22.77
CA THR A 845 9.15 30.08 24.22
C THR A 845 9.97 28.92 24.79
N GLU A 846 10.77 29.18 25.83
CA GLU A 846 11.49 28.17 26.65
C GLU A 846 10.57 27.09 27.27
N ARG A 847 9.25 27.30 27.24
CA ARG A 847 8.21 26.37 27.71
C ARG A 847 7.61 25.49 26.61
N ALA A 848 7.94 25.71 25.35
CA ALA A 848 7.72 24.70 24.33
C ALA A 848 8.67 23.55 24.70
N HIS A 849 8.18 22.64 25.54
CA HIS A 849 8.99 21.55 26.05
C HIS A 849 9.59 20.84 24.84
N ALA A 850 10.87 20.47 24.96
CA ALA A 850 11.62 19.66 24.00
C ALA A 850 11.02 18.26 23.79
N PHE A 851 9.70 18.07 23.94
CA PHE A 851 8.96 16.83 23.85
C PHE A 851 7.58 17.03 23.17
N GLU A 852 7.25 18.23 22.67
CA GLU A 852 5.91 18.52 22.14
C GLU A 852 5.83 18.44 20.61
N SER A 853 4.93 17.57 20.11
CA SER A 853 4.56 17.52 18.70
C SER A 853 3.77 18.79 18.31
N PRO A 854 4.00 19.35 17.11
CA PRO A 854 3.18 20.47 16.62
C PRO A 854 1.71 20.04 16.51
N THR A 855 0.80 20.87 17.02
CA THR A 855 -0.63 20.74 16.70
C THR A 855 -0.87 21.25 15.29
N ARG A 856 -1.59 20.48 14.47
CA ARG A 856 -1.98 20.91 13.12
C ARG A 856 -3.13 21.90 13.23
N VAL A 857 -2.97 23.06 12.60
CA VAL A 857 -3.93 24.16 12.65
C VAL A 857 -4.20 24.68 11.25
N PHE A 858 -5.46 24.93 10.95
CA PHE A 858 -5.85 25.72 9.78
C PHE A 858 -6.86 26.80 10.16
N VAL A 859 -6.89 27.87 9.37
CA VAL A 859 -7.90 28.91 9.46
C VAL A 859 -8.61 29.09 8.13
N THR A 860 -9.90 29.41 8.15
CA THR A 860 -10.66 29.70 6.93
C THR A 860 -10.56 31.17 6.55
N THR A 861 -10.55 31.43 5.24
CA THR A 861 -10.59 32.74 4.60
C THR A 861 -11.51 32.68 3.38
N THR A 862 -11.93 33.82 2.87
CA THR A 862 -12.66 33.91 1.60
C THR A 862 -11.76 34.49 0.52
N LEU A 863 -11.67 33.81 -0.64
CA LEU A 863 -10.89 34.28 -1.78
C LEU A 863 -11.72 35.17 -2.70
N TYR A 864 -11.12 36.29 -3.09
CA TYR A 864 -11.68 37.21 -4.04
C TYR A 864 -10.64 37.57 -5.11
N GLN A 865 -10.98 37.39 -6.39
CA GLN A 865 -10.08 37.71 -7.50
C GLN A 865 -10.07 39.21 -7.75
N ALA A 866 -8.89 39.85 -7.83
CA ALA A 866 -8.80 41.28 -8.13
C ALA A 866 -9.47 41.61 -9.47
N GLY A 867 -10.48 42.50 -9.43
CA GLY A 867 -11.29 42.88 -10.59
C GLY A 867 -12.38 41.87 -11.00
N GLY A 868 -12.60 40.81 -10.22
CA GLY A 868 -13.53 39.71 -10.50
C GLY A 868 -14.59 39.45 -9.41
N GLU A 869 -14.94 38.18 -9.22
CA GLU A 869 -15.98 37.69 -8.30
C GLU A 869 -15.37 36.87 -7.14
N ILE A 870 -16.16 36.61 -6.08
CA ILE A 870 -15.78 35.71 -4.98
C ILE A 870 -15.60 34.29 -5.53
N GLN A 871 -14.44 33.68 -5.24
CA GLN A 871 -14.10 32.34 -5.74
C GLN A 871 -14.59 31.22 -4.80
N GLY A 872 -14.67 31.49 -3.50
CA GLY A 872 -15.15 30.53 -2.50
C GLY A 872 -14.30 30.50 -1.23
N PRO A 873 -14.52 29.49 -0.37
CA PRO A 873 -13.73 29.29 0.84
C PRO A 873 -12.29 28.84 0.52
N ASN A 874 -11.36 29.28 1.36
CA ASN A 874 -9.95 28.90 1.35
C ASN A 874 -9.48 28.57 2.76
N ILE A 875 -8.47 27.72 2.87
CA ILE A 875 -7.78 27.48 4.12
C ILE A 875 -6.30 27.85 4.04
N MET A 876 -5.80 28.43 5.13
CA MET A 876 -4.38 28.64 5.38
C MET A 876 -3.97 27.74 6.54
N ALA A 877 -3.01 26.85 6.31
CA ALA A 877 -2.63 25.80 7.26
C ALA A 877 -1.14 25.88 7.68
N ASN A 878 -0.84 25.43 8.90
CA ASN A 878 0.55 25.31 9.37
C ASN A 878 1.22 23.97 9.00
N TYR A 879 0.49 23.09 8.33
CA TYR A 879 0.92 21.77 7.91
C TYR A 879 0.92 21.64 6.40
N LEU A 880 1.57 20.60 5.90
CA LEU A 880 1.55 20.23 4.49
C LEU A 880 0.60 19.05 4.28
N ARG A 881 -0.34 19.24 3.35
CA ARG A 881 -1.32 18.23 2.94
C ARG A 881 -0.65 17.24 1.96
N PRO A 882 -0.77 15.91 2.18
CA PRO A 882 -0.36 14.92 1.17
C PRO A 882 -1.28 14.98 -0.05
N GLU A 883 -0.77 14.69 -1.24
CA GLU A 883 -1.62 14.50 -2.41
C GLU A 883 -2.62 13.36 -2.19
N GLY A 884 -3.90 13.68 -2.32
CA GLY A 884 -4.99 12.75 -2.10
C GLY A 884 -6.21 13.16 -2.93
N PRO A 885 -7.16 12.24 -3.17
CA PRO A 885 -8.34 12.54 -3.97
C PRO A 885 -9.02 13.79 -3.43
N GLU A 886 -9.37 14.72 -4.33
CA GLU A 886 -10.09 15.93 -3.91
C GLU A 886 -11.34 15.55 -3.11
N PRO A 887 -11.60 16.25 -1.99
CA PRO A 887 -12.75 15.95 -1.15
C PRO A 887 -14.03 16.10 -1.99
N LYS A 888 -14.74 14.99 -2.18
CA LYS A 888 -15.94 14.95 -3.05
C LYS A 888 -17.13 15.76 -2.52
N LEU A 889 -17.10 16.18 -1.24
CA LEU A 889 -18.22 16.83 -0.56
C LEU A 889 -18.08 18.35 -0.40
N VAL A 890 -16.87 18.91 -0.25
CA VAL A 890 -16.65 20.35 -0.02
C VAL A 890 -15.57 20.88 -0.95
N SER A 891 -15.91 21.88 -1.77
CA SER A 891 -14.94 22.63 -2.58
C SER A 891 -14.38 23.78 -1.77
N TYR A 892 -13.07 23.77 -1.54
CA TYR A 892 -12.31 24.87 -0.96
C TYR A 892 -10.89 24.87 -1.55
N VAL A 893 -10.26 26.03 -1.53
CA VAL A 893 -8.84 26.16 -1.93
C VAL A 893 -7.95 25.90 -0.72
N TYR A 894 -6.88 25.14 -0.93
CA TYR A 894 -5.84 24.92 0.05
C TYR A 894 -4.62 25.76 -0.33
N GLU A 895 -4.27 26.72 0.52
CA GLU A 895 -3.08 27.52 0.34
C GLU A 895 -2.04 27.19 1.41
N ALA A 896 -1.02 26.46 1.00
CA ALA A 896 0.19 26.28 1.80
C ALA A 896 1.41 26.25 0.89
N GLY A 897 2.29 27.25 1.04
CA GLY A 897 3.64 27.24 0.47
C GLY A 897 3.69 27.36 -1.05
N HIS A 898 4.49 28.30 -1.55
CA HIS A 898 4.64 28.47 -3.00
C HIS A 898 6.11 28.65 -3.34
N SER A 899 6.52 28.08 -4.47
CA SER A 899 7.88 28.09 -5.00
C SER A 899 8.36 29.46 -5.51
N ASP A 900 7.48 30.48 -5.51
CA ASP A 900 7.80 31.85 -5.96
C ASP A 900 8.34 32.75 -4.83
N GLY A 901 8.57 32.19 -3.63
CA GLY A 901 9.12 32.90 -2.49
C GLY A 901 8.12 33.81 -1.74
N GLN A 902 6.86 33.92 -2.17
CA GLN A 902 5.82 34.71 -1.48
C GLN A 902 5.03 33.85 -0.48
N ASN A 903 5.73 33.33 0.53
CA ASN A 903 5.09 32.51 1.54
C ASN A 903 4.25 33.36 2.50
N LEU A 904 3.06 32.87 2.82
CA LEU A 904 2.20 33.48 3.83
C LEU A 904 2.80 33.30 5.22
N THR A 905 2.67 34.33 6.04
CA THR A 905 3.10 34.32 7.45
C THR A 905 1.96 33.97 8.38
N LEU A 906 2.26 33.68 9.66
CA LEU A 906 1.22 33.52 10.68
C LEU A 906 0.40 34.81 10.83
N GLN A 907 1.04 35.98 10.73
CA GLN A 907 0.36 37.27 10.74
C GLN A 907 -0.60 37.42 9.54
N ASP A 908 -0.20 36.99 8.34
CA ASP A 908 -1.07 37.01 7.16
C ASP A 908 -2.32 36.17 7.39
N ALA A 909 -2.18 34.96 7.95
CA ALA A 909 -3.29 34.07 8.23
C ALA A 909 -4.24 34.62 9.32
N ALA A 910 -3.67 35.09 10.42
CA ALA A 910 -4.43 35.74 11.49
C ALA A 910 -5.19 36.98 10.97
N ARG A 911 -4.55 37.79 10.12
CA ARG A 911 -5.16 38.97 9.50
C ARG A 911 -6.26 38.57 8.52
N ALA A 912 -6.01 37.63 7.63
CA ALA A 912 -6.94 37.20 6.59
C ALA A 912 -8.21 36.60 7.19
N THR A 913 -8.08 35.68 8.14
CA THR A 913 -9.25 35.03 8.76
C THR A 913 -10.10 36.01 9.56
N SER A 914 -9.48 37.02 10.18
CA SER A 914 -10.16 37.98 11.06
C SER A 914 -10.40 39.36 10.43
N GLN A 915 -10.24 39.52 9.12
CA GLN A 915 -10.28 40.82 8.45
C GLN A 915 -11.66 41.49 8.57
N ASN A 916 -11.71 42.79 8.85
CA ASN A 916 -12.95 43.56 8.74
C ASN A 916 -13.31 43.75 7.25
N ILE A 917 -14.57 43.49 6.89
CA ILE A 917 -15.08 43.65 5.51
C ILE A 917 -15.00 45.12 5.05
N TYR A 918 -15.04 46.08 5.98
CA TYR A 918 -14.99 47.52 5.68
C TYR A 918 -13.57 48.11 5.66
N SER A 919 -12.53 47.27 5.62
CA SER A 919 -11.14 47.71 5.69
C SER A 919 -10.59 48.05 4.30
N ASP A 920 -10.25 49.32 4.04
CA ASP A 920 -9.58 49.73 2.79
C ASP A 920 -8.20 49.09 2.55
N ASN A 921 -7.64 48.41 3.56
CA ASN A 921 -6.35 47.72 3.50
C ASN A 921 -6.53 46.20 3.63
N HIS A 922 -7.12 45.55 2.62
CA HIS A 922 -7.24 44.11 2.56
C HIS A 922 -5.88 43.42 2.32
N LEU A 923 -5.70 42.20 2.87
CA LEU A 923 -4.53 41.41 2.50
C LEU A 923 -4.66 41.03 1.02
N SER A 924 -3.65 41.38 0.21
CA SER A 924 -3.60 41.00 -1.19
C SER A 924 -2.25 40.36 -1.53
N ARG A 925 -2.31 39.20 -2.19
CA ARG A 925 -1.16 38.48 -2.74
C ARG A 925 -1.54 37.93 -4.11
N ARG A 926 -0.63 38.01 -5.08
CA ARG A 926 -0.80 37.44 -6.44
C ARG A 926 -2.13 37.79 -7.13
N ASP A 927 -2.53 39.05 -7.06
CA ASP A 927 -3.82 39.54 -7.62
C ASP A 927 -5.06 38.86 -7.01
N VAL A 928 -4.91 38.24 -5.84
CA VAL A 928 -5.98 37.71 -5.01
C VAL A 928 -6.09 38.53 -3.73
N LEU A 929 -7.31 38.70 -3.27
CA LEU A 929 -7.66 39.38 -2.03
C LEU A 929 -8.23 38.37 -1.04
N TYR A 930 -7.81 38.47 0.22
CA TYR A 930 -8.30 37.63 1.29
C TYR A 930 -9.28 38.40 2.17
N MET A 931 -10.40 37.76 2.49
CA MET A 931 -11.43 38.28 3.40
C MET A 931 -11.72 37.29 4.52
N ASP A 932 -12.47 37.75 5.52
CA ASP A 932 -12.89 36.94 6.67
C ASP A 932 -13.54 35.62 6.24
N GLY A 933 -13.09 34.51 6.84
CA GLY A 933 -13.62 33.18 6.56
C GLY A 933 -15.12 33.04 6.84
N GLY A 934 -15.67 33.85 7.74
CA GLY A 934 -17.10 33.87 8.08
C GLY A 934 -18.02 34.27 6.92
N ILE A 935 -17.48 34.83 5.83
CA ILE A 935 -18.27 35.18 4.63
C ILE A 935 -18.71 33.91 3.87
N CYS A 936 -17.81 32.93 3.70
CA CYS A 936 -18.11 31.69 2.96
C CYS A 936 -18.20 30.45 3.84
N CYS A 937 -17.47 30.40 4.96
CA CYS A 937 -17.35 29.23 5.82
C CYS A 937 -17.19 29.65 7.29
N ASN A 938 -18.31 29.96 7.93
CA ASN A 938 -18.33 30.36 9.34
C ASN A 938 -18.16 29.18 10.32
N ASN A 939 -18.60 27.98 9.92
CA ASN A 939 -18.38 26.73 10.66
C ASN A 939 -17.40 25.84 9.87
N PRO A 940 -16.15 25.68 10.31
CA PRO A 940 -15.14 24.91 9.56
C PRO A 940 -15.22 23.39 9.75
N ALA A 941 -16.24 22.86 10.44
CA ALA A 941 -16.32 21.45 10.82
C ALA A 941 -16.24 20.48 9.64
N GLU A 942 -16.89 20.82 8.52
CA GLU A 942 -16.88 19.98 7.32
C GLU A 942 -15.50 19.97 6.64
N ILE A 943 -14.84 21.13 6.56
CA ILE A 943 -13.46 21.24 6.07
C ILE A 943 -12.50 20.50 7.00
N ALA A 944 -12.68 20.60 8.32
CA ALA A 944 -11.82 19.93 9.30
C ALA A 944 -11.89 18.40 9.19
N MET A 945 -13.09 17.85 8.97
CA MET A 945 -13.26 16.42 8.70
C MET A 945 -12.64 16.01 7.37
N ALA A 946 -12.84 16.81 6.31
CA ALA A 946 -12.23 16.54 5.01
C ALA A 946 -10.70 16.53 5.09
N GLU A 947 -10.10 17.53 5.75
CA GLU A 947 -8.66 17.62 5.96
C GLU A 947 -8.11 16.44 6.80
N ALA A 948 -8.87 16.00 7.81
CA ALA A 948 -8.50 14.81 8.57
C ALA A 948 -8.54 13.53 7.72
N ASP A 949 -9.57 13.35 6.88
CA ASP A 949 -9.69 12.20 5.98
C ASP A 949 -8.57 12.19 4.91
N ILE A 950 -8.13 13.37 4.47
CA ILE A 950 -7.00 13.51 3.55
C ILE A 950 -5.68 13.14 4.22
N MET A 951 -5.42 13.70 5.41
CA MET A 951 -4.15 13.49 6.11
C MET A 951 -4.05 12.09 6.75
N TRP A 952 -5.17 11.53 7.18
CA TRP A 952 -5.25 10.29 7.95
C TRP A 952 -6.41 9.41 7.47
N PRO A 953 -6.34 8.89 6.24
CA PRO A 953 -7.41 8.10 5.66
C PRO A 953 -7.66 6.83 6.48
N LEU A 954 -8.87 6.73 7.04
CA LEU A 954 -9.29 5.53 7.78
C LEU A 954 -9.86 4.48 6.84
N ASP A 955 -9.60 3.20 7.14
CA ASP A 955 -10.34 2.10 6.54
C ASP A 955 -11.82 2.25 6.90
N ARG A 956 -12.71 2.18 5.90
CA ARG A 956 -14.17 2.43 6.02
C ARG A 956 -14.90 1.58 7.08
N ILE A 957 -14.22 0.59 7.64
CA ILE A 957 -14.73 -0.36 8.65
C ILE A 957 -14.49 0.15 10.09
N SER A 958 -13.51 1.01 10.32
CA SER A 958 -12.99 1.31 11.67
C SER A 958 -13.22 2.75 12.11
N ALA A 959 -14.50 3.13 12.16
CA ALA A 959 -15.03 4.33 12.82
C ALA A 959 -14.62 5.72 12.27
N SER A 960 -15.49 6.72 12.45
CA SER A 960 -15.22 8.11 12.05
C SER A 960 -14.23 8.80 13.00
N HIS A 961 -13.54 9.84 12.53
CA HIS A 961 -12.83 10.78 13.41
C HIS A 961 -13.71 11.28 14.58
N LEU A 962 -13.06 11.65 15.69
CA LEU A 962 -13.70 12.30 16.83
C LEU A 962 -13.74 13.81 16.56
N LEU A 963 -14.93 14.40 16.39
CA LEU A 963 -15.14 15.81 16.09
C LEU A 963 -15.84 16.52 17.25
N LEU A 964 -15.23 17.60 17.73
CA LEU A 964 -15.87 18.62 18.57
C LEU A 964 -15.99 19.93 17.79
N SER A 965 -17.22 20.41 17.60
CA SER A 965 -17.49 21.71 16.99
C SER A 965 -18.11 22.65 18.03
N ILE A 966 -17.50 23.81 18.25
CA ILE A 966 -17.93 24.80 19.25
C ILE A 966 -18.35 26.10 18.56
N GLY A 967 -19.61 26.48 18.77
CA GLY A 967 -20.18 27.73 18.25
C GLY A 967 -20.12 28.89 19.24
N ASN A 968 -20.27 30.09 18.70
CA ASN A 968 -20.35 31.35 19.45
C ASN A 968 -21.79 31.73 19.84
N GLY A 969 -22.71 30.77 19.73
CA GLY A 969 -24.12 30.92 19.98
C GLY A 969 -24.94 31.14 18.71
N TRP A 970 -26.22 30.79 18.76
CA TRP A 970 -27.16 30.90 17.64
C TRP A 970 -28.48 31.53 18.08
N ALA A 971 -29.09 32.34 17.21
CA ALA A 971 -30.46 32.83 17.40
C ALA A 971 -31.44 31.97 16.61
N GLU A 972 -32.62 31.72 17.17
CA GLU A 972 -33.72 31.10 16.43
C GLU A 972 -34.34 32.18 15.56
N ASP A 973 -33.96 32.25 14.29
CA ASP A 973 -34.52 33.25 13.39
C ASP A 973 -36.03 33.04 13.25
N ALA A 974 -36.73 34.16 13.33
CA ALA A 974 -38.13 34.29 12.95
C ALA A 974 -38.28 33.88 11.47
N ASP A 975 -38.68 32.64 11.22
CA ASP A 975 -39.19 32.18 9.92
C ASP A 975 -40.44 33.00 9.55
N GLY A 976 -40.22 34.21 9.05
CA GLY A 976 -41.20 34.95 8.27
C GLY A 976 -41.36 34.26 6.91
N PRO A 977 -42.58 33.98 6.42
CA PRO A 977 -42.80 33.22 5.18
C PRO A 977 -42.31 33.87 3.88
N GLU A 978 -41.62 35.01 3.90
CA GLU A 978 -41.38 35.81 2.70
C GLU A 978 -40.06 35.58 1.96
N ASP A 979 -39.01 34.98 2.56
CA ASP A 979 -37.68 34.95 1.91
C ASP A 979 -37.25 33.62 1.26
N ALA A 980 -38.13 32.61 1.21
CA ALA A 980 -37.82 31.36 0.49
C ALA A 980 -37.84 31.49 -1.06
N SER A 981 -38.12 32.69 -1.60
CA SER A 981 -38.35 32.87 -3.05
C SER A 981 -37.40 33.83 -3.77
N ASN A 982 -36.41 34.44 -3.10
CA ASN A 982 -35.51 35.37 -3.77
C ASN A 982 -34.13 34.78 -4.09
N LYS A 983 -33.73 34.96 -5.35
CA LYS A 983 -32.53 34.42 -6.00
C LYS A 983 -31.25 35.03 -5.43
N ASP A 984 -30.74 34.53 -4.31
CA ASP A 984 -29.57 35.13 -3.63
C ASP A 984 -28.21 34.53 -4.06
N ARG A 985 -27.84 34.77 -5.32
CA ARG A 985 -26.43 34.81 -5.81
C ARG A 985 -25.98 36.23 -6.19
N SER A 986 -26.79 37.25 -5.83
CA SER A 986 -26.72 38.60 -6.40
C SER A 986 -25.46 39.40 -6.06
N TRP A 987 -24.75 39.10 -4.96
CA TRP A 987 -23.61 39.90 -4.50
C TRP A 987 -22.25 39.22 -4.69
N MET A 988 -22.20 37.89 -4.84
CA MET A 988 -20.95 37.17 -5.14
C MET A 988 -20.33 37.61 -6.46
N GLY A 989 -21.15 38.14 -7.38
CA GLY A 989 -20.73 38.69 -8.67
C GLY A 989 -20.44 40.20 -8.70
N LEU A 990 -20.45 40.88 -7.55
CA LEU A 990 -20.13 42.31 -7.48
C LEU A 990 -18.61 42.53 -7.47
N LYS A 991 -18.17 43.61 -8.12
CA LYS A 991 -16.78 44.08 -8.02
C LYS A 991 -16.50 44.61 -6.61
N ILE A 992 -15.23 44.64 -6.18
CA ILE A 992 -14.87 45.07 -4.83
C ILE A 992 -15.41 46.46 -4.47
N ASP A 993 -15.37 47.42 -5.39
CA ASP A 993 -15.91 48.77 -5.16
C ASP A 993 -17.44 48.76 -5.02
N GLU A 994 -18.13 47.95 -5.82
CA GLU A 994 -19.59 47.76 -5.77
C GLU A 994 -20.01 46.97 -4.53
N LEU A 995 -19.18 46.02 -4.09
CA LEU A 995 -19.35 45.20 -2.91
C LEU A 995 -19.14 46.05 -1.64
N LEU A 996 -18.08 46.87 -1.62
CA LEU A 996 -17.84 47.88 -0.59
C LEU A 996 -18.96 48.94 -0.57
N GLU A 997 -19.42 49.43 -1.72
CA GLU A 997 -20.56 50.36 -1.81
C GLU A 997 -21.88 49.71 -1.37
N TYR A 998 -22.13 48.46 -1.78
CA TYR A 998 -23.28 47.66 -1.36
C TYR A 998 -23.29 47.46 0.17
N PHE A 999 -22.14 47.15 0.76
CA PHE A 999 -21.99 46.95 2.20
C PHE A 999 -22.00 48.26 3.00
N THR A 1000 -21.45 49.34 2.46
CA THR A 1000 -21.42 50.66 3.11
C THR A 1000 -22.77 51.37 3.04
N SER A 1001 -23.56 51.14 1.97
CA SER A 1001 -24.90 51.72 1.81
C SER A 1001 -26.01 50.93 2.51
N ARG A 1002 -25.76 49.67 2.90
CA ARG A 1002 -26.72 48.80 3.60
C ARG A 1002 -26.14 48.09 4.83
N PRO A 1003 -25.54 48.80 5.79
CA PRO A 1003 -24.88 48.17 6.94
C PRO A 1003 -25.84 47.34 7.79
N ALA A 1004 -27.11 47.74 7.93
CA ALA A 1004 -28.11 46.97 8.69
C ALA A 1004 -28.55 45.66 8.00
N GLU A 1005 -28.57 45.63 6.67
CA GLU A 1005 -28.94 44.44 5.89
C GLU A 1005 -27.77 43.47 5.78
N LEU A 1006 -26.54 43.98 5.66
CA LEU A 1006 -25.33 43.17 5.77
C LEU A 1006 -25.17 42.63 7.19
N GLN A 1007 -25.35 43.46 8.22
CA GLN A 1007 -25.33 43.01 9.61
C GLN A 1007 -26.39 41.92 9.78
N ARG A 1008 -27.62 42.11 9.30
CA ARG A 1008 -28.68 41.08 9.32
C ARG A 1008 -28.30 39.80 8.56
N ARG A 1009 -27.59 39.89 7.42
CA ARG A 1009 -27.14 38.72 6.64
C ARG A 1009 -25.88 38.05 7.22
N LEU A 1010 -24.95 38.79 7.81
CA LEU A 1010 -23.85 38.26 8.64
C LEU A 1010 -24.42 37.60 9.88
N ASP A 1011 -25.47 38.19 10.46
CA ASP A 1011 -26.25 37.64 11.56
C ASP A 1011 -27.03 36.37 11.12
N GLN A 1012 -27.51 36.29 9.87
CA GLN A 1012 -28.03 35.05 9.27
C GLN A 1012 -26.90 34.04 8.95
N ASN A 1013 -25.69 34.48 8.63
CA ASN A 1013 -24.50 33.62 8.53
C ASN A 1013 -23.94 33.22 9.93
N ARG A 1014 -24.45 33.80 11.03
CA ARG A 1014 -24.30 33.26 12.39
C ARG A 1014 -25.13 32.00 12.61
N LEU A 1015 -25.94 31.57 11.64
CA LEU A 1015 -26.58 30.25 11.63
C LEU A 1015 -25.55 29.14 11.38
N SER A 1016 -24.42 29.08 12.10
CA SER A 1016 -23.49 27.94 12.04
C SER A 1016 -24.15 26.61 12.41
N GLU A 1017 -25.29 26.68 13.08
CA GLU A 1017 -26.16 25.57 13.43
C GLU A 1017 -26.87 24.94 12.23
N LYS A 1018 -27.22 25.71 11.19
CA LYS A 1018 -27.90 25.18 10.00
C LYS A 1018 -26.96 24.37 9.10
N PRO A 1019 -25.78 24.87 8.68
CA PRO A 1019 -24.77 24.07 7.99
C PRO A 1019 -24.32 22.85 8.81
N TRP A 1020 -24.20 22.98 10.13
CA TRP A 1020 -23.95 21.82 11.01
C TRP A 1020 -25.03 20.75 10.85
N ASN A 1021 -26.31 21.13 10.95
CA ASN A 1021 -27.43 20.20 10.85
C ASN A 1021 -27.52 19.57 9.46
N GLU A 1022 -27.24 20.32 8.40
CA GLU A 1022 -27.22 19.81 7.02
C GLU A 1022 -26.10 18.78 6.82
N ALA A 1023 -24.88 19.04 7.31
CA ALA A 1023 -23.73 18.15 7.12
C ALA A 1023 -23.68 16.97 8.11
N PHE A 1024 -24.02 17.18 9.38
CA PHE A 1024 -23.69 16.25 10.47
C PHE A 1024 -24.88 15.64 11.21
N SER A 1025 -26.14 15.97 10.87
CA SER A 1025 -27.31 15.45 11.61
C SER A 1025 -27.43 13.92 11.60
N LEU A 1026 -27.06 13.25 10.51
CA LEU A 1026 -27.08 11.79 10.45
C LEU A 1026 -25.93 11.16 11.25
N MET A 1027 -24.72 11.74 11.15
CA MET A 1027 -23.53 11.24 11.84
C MET A 1027 -23.62 11.44 13.35
N SER A 1028 -24.04 12.62 13.81
CA SER A 1028 -24.26 12.90 15.23
C SER A 1028 -25.33 12.00 15.85
N LYS A 1029 -26.38 11.62 15.10
CA LYS A 1029 -27.38 10.63 15.55
C LYS A 1029 -26.83 9.21 15.63
N LYS A 1030 -26.00 8.79 14.66
CA LYS A 1030 -25.39 7.44 14.65
C LYS A 1030 -24.26 7.29 15.68
N HIS A 1031 -23.47 8.34 15.88
CA HIS A 1031 -22.27 8.34 16.71
C HIS A 1031 -22.24 9.56 17.64
N PRO A 1032 -23.17 9.65 18.62
CA PRO A 1032 -23.37 10.85 19.44
C PRO A 1032 -22.16 11.20 20.32
N THR A 1033 -21.30 10.23 20.62
CA THR A 1033 -20.07 10.45 21.40
C THR A 1033 -18.87 10.82 20.53
N ARG A 1034 -18.95 10.66 19.20
CA ARG A 1034 -17.84 10.94 18.27
C ARG A 1034 -18.02 12.22 17.47
N CYS A 1035 -19.22 12.75 17.38
CA CYS A 1035 -19.51 13.98 16.65
C CYS A 1035 -20.38 14.88 17.53
N VAL A 1036 -19.74 15.84 18.20
CA VAL A 1036 -20.34 16.66 19.25
C VAL A 1036 -20.37 18.13 18.84
N ARG A 1037 -21.54 18.75 18.97
CA ARG A 1037 -21.78 20.18 18.77
C ARG A 1037 -22.11 20.85 20.10
N LEU A 1038 -21.38 21.91 20.43
CA LEU A 1038 -21.66 22.75 21.58
C LEU A 1038 -21.90 24.19 21.10
N ASN A 1039 -23.16 24.60 21.04
CA ASN A 1039 -23.54 25.91 20.54
C ASN A 1039 -24.75 26.46 21.33
N PRO A 1040 -24.58 27.48 22.20
CA PRO A 1040 -25.67 27.96 23.03
C PRO A 1040 -26.72 28.76 22.25
N LYS A 1041 -27.99 28.61 22.62
CA LYS A 1041 -29.04 29.47 22.08
C LYS A 1041 -28.97 30.87 22.71
N ILE A 1042 -28.91 31.92 21.89
CA ILE A 1042 -28.85 33.32 22.31
C ILE A 1042 -30.28 33.87 22.43
N SER A 1043 -30.58 34.52 23.56
CA SER A 1043 -31.79 35.32 23.76
C SER A 1043 -31.40 36.78 23.91
N GLU A 1044 -32.17 37.71 23.33
CA GLU A 1044 -31.86 39.14 23.39
C GLU A 1044 -31.64 39.64 24.84
N LYS A 1045 -30.57 40.44 25.06
CA LYS A 1045 -30.19 41.14 26.30
C LYS A 1045 -29.30 40.38 27.33
N GLN A 1046 -28.38 39.52 26.91
CA GLN A 1046 -27.40 38.90 27.81
C GLN A 1046 -25.96 39.15 27.34
N THR A 1047 -25.01 39.22 28.28
CA THR A 1047 -23.57 39.27 27.94
C THR A 1047 -23.10 37.89 27.45
N PRO A 1048 -22.02 37.80 26.62
CA PRO A 1048 -21.45 36.51 26.20
C PRO A 1048 -21.13 35.58 27.38
N GLU A 1049 -20.64 36.15 28.49
CA GLU A 1049 -20.31 35.44 29.73
C GLU A 1049 -21.56 34.85 30.39
N ASP A 1050 -22.66 35.62 30.46
CA ASP A 1050 -23.93 35.17 31.01
C ASP A 1050 -24.53 34.02 30.17
N ILE A 1051 -24.41 34.10 28.85
CA ILE A 1051 -24.87 33.08 27.91
C ILE A 1051 -24.10 31.77 28.16
N ALA A 1052 -22.77 31.85 28.22
CA ALA A 1052 -21.93 30.69 28.49
C ALA A 1052 -22.23 30.07 29.86
N ALA A 1053 -22.32 30.89 30.92
CA ALA A 1053 -22.62 30.41 32.26
C ALA A 1053 -23.98 29.71 32.33
N LYS A 1054 -25.02 30.30 31.72
CA LYS A 1054 -26.35 29.70 31.64
C LYS A 1054 -26.33 28.38 30.86
N TYR A 1055 -25.65 28.33 29.72
CA TYR A 1055 -25.55 27.12 28.90
C TYR A 1055 -24.84 25.99 29.64
N LEU A 1056 -23.69 26.27 30.25
CA LEU A 1056 -22.90 25.30 31.01
C LEU A 1056 -23.59 24.83 32.32
N SER A 1057 -24.60 25.56 32.79
CA SER A 1057 -25.40 25.16 33.94
C SER A 1057 -26.47 24.09 33.63
N GLN A 1058 -26.82 23.90 32.34
CA GLN A 1058 -27.85 22.95 31.92
C GLN A 1058 -27.39 21.50 32.12
N GLU A 1059 -28.25 20.67 32.71
CA GLU A 1059 -27.91 19.29 33.08
C GLU A 1059 -27.53 18.43 31.86
N ASP A 1060 -28.31 18.53 30.78
CA ASP A 1060 -28.06 17.79 29.53
C ASP A 1060 -26.71 18.17 28.90
N ILE A 1061 -26.35 19.46 28.91
CA ILE A 1061 -25.07 19.95 28.40
C ILE A 1061 -23.92 19.46 29.28
N ARG A 1062 -24.08 19.50 30.60
CA ARG A 1062 -23.09 18.97 31.54
C ARG A 1062 -22.85 17.48 31.32
N LEU A 1063 -23.89 16.71 31.05
CA LEU A 1063 -23.79 15.28 30.75
C LEU A 1063 -23.10 15.05 29.40
N ASN A 1064 -23.48 15.81 28.36
CA ASN A 1064 -22.87 15.71 27.03
C ASN A 1064 -21.37 16.01 27.07
N ILE A 1065 -20.96 17.09 27.73
CA ILE A 1065 -19.55 17.44 27.94
C ILE A 1065 -18.82 16.31 28.70
N THR A 1066 -19.44 15.72 29.73
CA THR A 1066 -18.84 14.60 30.49
C THR A 1066 -18.59 13.39 29.59
N ASN A 1067 -19.61 12.99 28.81
CA ASN A 1067 -19.51 11.86 27.90
C ASN A 1067 -18.44 12.10 26.82
N PHE A 1068 -18.36 13.33 26.32
CA PHE A 1068 -17.30 13.72 25.39
C PHE A 1068 -15.92 13.64 26.03
N CYS A 1069 -15.73 14.17 27.25
CA CYS A 1069 -14.45 14.07 27.97
C CYS A 1069 -14.01 12.60 28.17
N HIS A 1070 -14.95 11.70 28.52
CA HIS A 1070 -14.64 10.27 28.59
C HIS A 1070 -14.21 9.70 27.23
N SER A 1071 -14.87 10.10 26.16
CA SER A 1071 -14.52 9.65 24.80
C SER A 1071 -13.15 10.16 24.38
N LEU A 1072 -12.87 11.43 24.65
CA LEU A 1072 -11.60 12.09 24.37
C LEU A 1072 -10.42 11.47 25.16
N LEU A 1073 -10.64 11.16 26.44
CA LEU A 1073 -9.67 10.43 27.25
C LEU A 1073 -9.45 9.01 26.70
N ALA A 1074 -10.54 8.28 26.43
CA ALA A 1074 -10.45 6.92 25.91
C ALA A 1074 -9.71 6.85 24.56
N THR A 1075 -9.91 7.83 23.68
CA THR A 1075 -9.20 7.91 22.40
C THR A 1075 -7.78 8.45 22.50
N THR A 1076 -7.32 8.85 23.68
CA THR A 1076 -5.92 9.27 23.91
C THR A 1076 -5.00 8.08 24.24
N PHE A 1077 -5.58 6.96 24.67
CA PHE A 1077 -4.86 5.72 24.94
C PHE A 1077 -4.94 4.76 23.75
N TYR A 1078 -3.79 4.22 23.36
CA TYR A 1078 -3.65 3.24 22.28
C TYR A 1078 -2.79 2.08 22.78
N PHE A 1079 -3.02 0.88 22.27
CA PHE A 1079 -2.19 -0.30 22.56
C PHE A 1079 -2.15 -1.18 21.32
N ASP A 1080 -1.01 -1.82 21.07
CA ASP A 1080 -0.87 -2.78 19.99
C ASP A 1080 -1.45 -4.11 20.45
N ALA A 1081 -2.65 -4.43 20.00
CA ALA A 1081 -3.32 -5.66 20.38
C ALA A 1081 -2.57 -6.89 19.79
N THR A 1082 -1.98 -7.71 20.65
CA THR A 1082 -1.37 -9.00 20.29
C THR A 1082 -2.40 -10.11 20.19
N GLU A 1083 -3.56 -9.95 20.82
CA GLU A 1083 -4.71 -10.83 20.69
C GLU A 1083 -5.98 -10.00 20.44
N ARG A 1084 -6.94 -10.56 19.70
CA ARG A 1084 -8.28 -9.96 19.59
C ARG A 1084 -8.92 -9.82 20.97
N HIS A 1085 -9.68 -8.74 21.14
CA HIS A 1085 -10.42 -8.49 22.37
C HIS A 1085 -11.42 -9.62 22.65
N ARG A 1086 -11.45 -10.12 23.89
CA ARG A 1086 -12.46 -11.08 24.37
C ARG A 1086 -13.52 -10.32 25.16
N GLN A 1087 -14.77 -10.47 24.77
CA GLN A 1087 -15.88 -9.91 25.55
C GLN A 1087 -16.10 -10.78 26.79
N LEU A 1088 -15.89 -10.23 27.98
CA LEU A 1088 -16.03 -10.94 29.26
C LEU A 1088 -17.46 -10.89 29.84
N GLY A 1089 -18.40 -10.23 29.13
CA GLY A 1089 -19.76 -9.92 29.59
C GLY A 1089 -19.87 -8.51 30.22
N ASN A 1090 -21.10 -8.01 30.38
CA ASN A 1090 -21.42 -6.67 30.93
C ASN A 1090 -20.73 -5.48 30.22
N GLY A 1091 -20.52 -5.60 28.90
CA GLY A 1091 -19.82 -4.57 28.13
C GLY A 1091 -18.32 -4.45 28.43
N ARG A 1092 -17.73 -5.40 29.18
CA ARG A 1092 -16.30 -5.45 29.46
C ARG A 1092 -15.56 -6.23 28.38
N TYR A 1093 -14.42 -5.69 27.97
CA TYR A 1093 -13.54 -6.29 26.98
C TYR A 1093 -12.17 -6.52 27.62
N LEU A 1094 -11.60 -7.71 27.41
CA LEU A 1094 -10.22 -8.03 27.74
C LEU A 1094 -9.40 -7.99 26.46
N ILE A 1095 -8.36 -7.18 26.43
CA ILE A 1095 -7.48 -7.06 25.28
C ILE A 1095 -6.07 -7.29 25.77
N LYS A 1096 -5.34 -8.19 25.11
CA LYS A 1096 -3.91 -8.36 25.36
C LYS A 1096 -3.15 -7.60 24.28
N GLY A 1097 -2.18 -6.82 24.70
CA GLY A 1097 -1.32 -6.05 23.81
C GLY A 1097 0.09 -5.90 24.38
N LYS A 1098 0.99 -5.41 23.54
CA LYS A 1098 2.33 -4.96 23.92
C LYS A 1098 2.28 -3.51 24.40
#